data_AF-A0A098DDL6-F1
#
_entry.id   AF-A0A098DDL6-F1
#
_cell.length_a   1.000
_cell.length_b   1.000
_cell.length_c   1.000
_cell.angle_alpha   90.00
_cell.angle_beta   90.00
_cell.angle_gamma   90.00
#
_symmetry.space_group_name_H-M   'P 1'
#
loop_
_entity.id
_entity.type
_entity.pdbx_description
1 polymer ?
#
loop_
_entity_poly.entity_id
_entity_poly.type
_entity_poly.pdbx_seq_one_letter_code
_entity_poly.pdbx_strand_id
1 'polypeptide(L)'
;MNMKLKSILRGLLLLAASGVALTDTTHGSSGLYDAKFHYRPKYQKNWEGWVMPEELAPMPQCIAQQDQTAWLSAMTRCTRHRCINYFIVCTYFIWLTELSCLSAEFSPSTVEPYMEYCSRSILAKAQLAIWIKQITGRNWLVHAGDINDLQGLSERSLTQGYDFVSVTQKAPTCLKKATSPYHDPFDHVLGSCSFTDTTLHNGNADRPWEYSIARESILPLSFDTVGYDLTNRRISSGVYFDKGCFCNHFSVDPHHEPCSDQLELTKARLWLHAICGSSRLPQDWEKPLKLLGEDYISESKWAQSTHIPYMPQSITKVSRQCKTKACDTDLEGFCHVEKAIDRTCVCGKVDYSLCKGPCQNFESRKQYDEWLYTLCDDVWRDWETLKRGDMIPWTWNLRSANREVGTCPSYSINMISMAITNVVTFLAVSLGERCFRTITSLEPHPKSPAWVLRGLFLAVIILSGIWANAKYIQSTPGYEDIPIFHLLLLWCSLPRLGWLVIAPMSIHSHKSRDLVTSCSGLYAEALLQILNMYYMTETVTRGIQHFFHYGIVPDQEIGYYAWFMYGGALLWLVAVALMAVTIIRIMRRVSTSHTVVYRVVGDLSTCDNNECRPTPDRGVNELRFNPERSRPVERSNYGTIPAVAGPSQPPETPREPHLSLYVVLSTALPVIVLAQWLFWIGFIGVSGTNYCPPSLGILTYVWTFSSVIAVGLKYII
;
A
#
# COMPACT_ATOMS: atom_id res chain seq x y z
N MET A 1 -14.29 -34.52 17.88
CA MET A 1 -15.31 -35.01 16.93
C MET A 1 -14.98 -34.41 15.57
N ASN A 2 -14.69 -35.29 14.60
CA ASN A 2 -14.39 -35.12 13.17
C ASN A 2 -14.72 -33.76 12.53
N MET A 3 -13.90 -33.15 11.68
CA MET A 3 -13.22 -33.73 10.51
C MET A 3 -11.83 -33.12 10.27
N LYS A 4 -10.78 -33.89 10.58
CA LYS A 4 -9.45 -33.83 9.95
C LYS A 4 -9.40 -34.93 8.89
N LEU A 5 -9.48 -34.63 7.58
CA LEU A 5 -9.17 -35.63 6.54
C LEU A 5 -8.84 -35.07 5.14
N LYS A 6 -8.40 -33.80 5.00
CA LYS A 6 -8.01 -33.25 3.68
C LYS A 6 -6.66 -32.54 3.61
N SER A 7 -5.93 -32.39 4.72
CA SER A 7 -4.58 -31.79 4.70
C SER A 7 -3.44 -32.81 4.83
N ILE A 8 -3.75 -34.04 5.28
CA ILE A 8 -2.78 -35.14 5.44
C ILE A 8 -2.42 -35.80 4.08
N LEU A 9 -3.17 -35.52 3.01
CA LEU A 9 -2.96 -36.14 1.68
C LEU A 9 -1.98 -35.40 0.76
N ARG A 10 -1.46 -34.22 1.15
CA ARG A 10 -0.44 -33.49 0.36
C ARG A 10 0.99 -33.62 0.90
N GLY A 11 1.16 -34.15 2.11
CA GLY A 11 2.47 -34.42 2.72
C GLY A 11 3.03 -35.82 2.46
N LEU A 12 2.28 -36.69 1.76
CA LEU A 12 2.61 -38.13 1.62
C LEU A 12 3.03 -38.54 0.20
N LEU A 13 3.31 -37.58 -0.71
CA LEU A 13 3.62 -37.87 -2.12
C LEU A 13 5.02 -37.41 -2.58
N LEU A 14 5.92 -36.99 -1.68
CA LEU A 14 7.27 -36.53 -2.07
C LEU A 14 8.43 -37.11 -1.25
N LEU A 15 8.19 -38.14 -0.42
CA LEU A 15 9.22 -38.81 0.40
C LEU A 15 9.19 -40.33 0.27
N ALA A 16 9.04 -40.83 -0.96
CA ALA A 16 9.24 -42.23 -1.29
C ALA A 16 10.04 -42.35 -2.58
N ALA A 17 11.36 -42.12 -2.49
CA ALA A 17 12.38 -42.75 -3.33
C ALA A 17 13.79 -42.22 -2.99
N SER A 18 14.45 -42.82 -2.01
CA SER A 18 15.91 -42.88 -1.96
C SER A 18 16.36 -44.13 -1.21
N GLY A 19 17.31 -44.88 -1.80
CA GLY A 19 17.96 -46.07 -1.24
C GLY A 19 17.83 -47.31 -2.14
N VAL A 20 18.57 -47.42 -3.25
CA VAL A 20 19.89 -48.12 -3.39
C VAL A 20 19.81 -49.65 -3.21
N ALA A 21 20.01 -50.40 -4.32
CA ALA A 21 21.09 -51.41 -4.51
C ALA A 21 20.76 -52.48 -5.60
N LEU A 22 21.70 -52.58 -6.55
CA LEU A 22 22.25 -53.77 -7.23
C LEU A 22 21.44 -54.69 -8.19
N THR A 23 22.21 -55.09 -9.21
CA THR A 23 22.15 -56.25 -10.14
C THR A 23 21.31 -56.18 -11.43
N ASP A 24 22.06 -55.95 -12.52
CA ASP A 24 22.22 -56.82 -13.69
C ASP A 24 20.97 -57.39 -14.40
N THR A 25 20.76 -57.00 -15.66
CA THR A 25 20.83 -57.90 -16.84
C THR A 25 20.44 -57.16 -18.14
N THR A 26 21.43 -57.05 -19.02
CA THR A 26 21.43 -57.32 -20.48
C THR A 26 20.33 -56.81 -21.44
N HIS A 27 20.84 -56.17 -22.52
CA HIS A 27 20.33 -56.02 -23.91
C HIS A 27 19.07 -55.16 -24.13
N GLY A 28 19.00 -54.22 -25.07
CA GLY A 28 19.86 -53.75 -26.18
C GLY A 28 18.97 -52.86 -27.06
N SER A 29 19.40 -51.70 -27.54
CA SER A 29 19.53 -51.38 -28.98
C SER A 29 19.42 -49.86 -29.23
N SER A 30 20.57 -49.19 -29.38
CA SER A 30 20.82 -47.97 -30.17
C SER A 30 22.20 -47.47 -29.73
N GLY A 31 23.27 -47.55 -30.50
CA GLY A 31 23.41 -46.96 -31.81
C GLY A 31 24.63 -46.04 -31.80
N LEU A 32 25.81 -46.65 -31.71
CA LEU A 32 27.10 -46.25 -32.27
C LEU A 32 27.52 -44.76 -32.13
N TYR A 33 28.29 -44.44 -31.08
CA TYR A 33 29.55 -43.67 -31.12
C TYR A 33 30.13 -43.67 -29.69
N ASP A 34 30.66 -44.83 -29.30
CA ASP A 34 31.39 -45.01 -28.04
C ASP A 34 32.87 -44.65 -28.30
N ALA A 35 33.19 -43.36 -28.30
CA ALA A 35 34.57 -42.90 -28.31
C ALA A 35 35.16 -43.05 -26.90
N LYS A 36 35.43 -44.30 -26.52
CA LYS A 36 36.40 -44.61 -25.46
C LYS A 36 37.73 -43.98 -25.86
N PHE A 37 38.07 -42.87 -25.20
CA PHE A 37 39.44 -42.36 -25.11
C PHE A 37 40.30 -43.37 -24.34
N HIS A 38 40.66 -44.45 -25.02
CA HIS A 38 41.93 -45.10 -24.77
C HIS A 38 42.99 -44.15 -25.30
N TYR A 39 43.73 -43.51 -24.40
CA TYR A 39 45.06 -43.00 -24.70
C TYR A 39 45.93 -44.22 -25.03
N ARG A 40 45.81 -44.75 -26.27
CA ARG A 40 46.88 -45.55 -26.84
C ARG A 40 48.00 -44.55 -27.05
N PRO A 41 49.20 -44.74 -26.46
CA PRO A 41 50.36 -44.05 -26.99
C PRO A 41 50.43 -44.47 -28.46
N LYS A 42 50.22 -43.54 -29.40
CA LYS A 42 50.79 -43.72 -30.73
C LYS A 42 52.26 -43.94 -30.43
N TYR A 43 52.78 -45.14 -30.72
CA TYR A 43 54.20 -45.42 -30.56
C TYR A 43 54.91 -44.37 -31.41
N GLN A 44 55.44 -43.33 -30.76
CA GLN A 44 56.24 -42.31 -31.41
C GLN A 44 57.39 -43.08 -32.04
N LYS A 45 57.42 -43.08 -33.37
CA LYS A 45 58.40 -43.89 -34.07
C LYS A 45 59.71 -43.16 -33.89
N ASN A 46 60.53 -43.67 -32.99
CA ASN A 46 61.77 -43.01 -32.61
C ASN A 46 62.90 -43.62 -33.44
N TRP A 47 63.47 -42.82 -34.34
CA TRP A 47 64.63 -43.19 -35.15
C TRP A 47 65.91 -42.71 -34.47
N GLU A 48 66.33 -43.38 -33.39
CA GLU A 48 67.57 -43.08 -32.67
C GLU A 48 67.65 -41.61 -32.16
N GLY A 49 66.56 -41.10 -31.58
CA GLY A 49 66.44 -39.73 -31.06
C GLY A 49 65.77 -38.75 -32.02
N TRP A 50 65.40 -39.20 -33.21
CA TRP A 50 64.68 -38.41 -34.21
C TRP A 50 63.22 -38.81 -34.28
N VAL A 51 62.35 -37.82 -34.42
CA VAL A 51 60.90 -38.00 -34.52
C VAL A 51 60.35 -37.16 -35.66
N MET A 52 59.21 -37.58 -36.21
CA MET A 52 58.49 -36.77 -37.18
C MET A 52 57.93 -35.52 -36.47
N PRO A 53 58.06 -34.30 -37.02
CA PRO A 53 57.45 -33.10 -36.45
C PRO A 53 55.96 -33.29 -36.16
N GLU A 54 55.27 -34.04 -37.03
CA GLU A 54 53.86 -34.42 -36.92
C GLU A 54 53.52 -35.25 -35.68
N GLU A 55 54.51 -35.90 -35.06
CA GLU A 55 54.31 -36.70 -33.85
C GLU A 55 54.62 -35.93 -32.55
N LEU A 56 55.09 -34.68 -32.64
CA LEU A 56 55.32 -33.83 -31.48
C LEU A 56 54.01 -33.29 -30.91
N ALA A 57 53.96 -33.07 -29.60
CA ALA A 57 52.81 -32.45 -28.96
C ALA A 57 52.50 -31.07 -29.59
N PRO A 58 51.22 -30.72 -29.81
CA PRO A 58 50.83 -29.42 -30.34
C PRO A 58 51.35 -28.25 -29.50
N MET A 59 51.37 -27.05 -30.09
CA MET A 59 51.80 -25.85 -29.38
C MET A 59 50.87 -25.55 -28.19
N PRO A 60 51.39 -25.21 -26.99
CA PRO A 60 50.56 -24.78 -25.87
C PRO A 60 49.80 -23.47 -26.16
N GLN A 61 48.57 -23.32 -25.63
CA GLN A 61 47.70 -22.15 -25.84
C GLN A 61 48.41 -20.83 -25.54
N CYS A 62 49.06 -20.75 -24.38
CA CYS A 62 49.68 -19.49 -23.94
C CYS A 62 50.84 -19.06 -24.85
N ILE A 63 51.49 -19.98 -25.56
CA ILE A 63 52.50 -19.66 -26.57
C ILE A 63 51.83 -19.21 -27.87
N ALA A 64 50.76 -19.90 -28.28
CA ALA A 64 50.03 -19.58 -29.49
C ALA A 64 49.42 -18.16 -29.46
N GLN A 65 49.12 -17.64 -28.27
CA GLN A 65 48.57 -16.30 -28.03
C GLN A 65 49.63 -15.18 -27.94
N GLN A 66 50.93 -15.51 -28.05
CA GLN A 66 52.05 -14.56 -27.96
C GLN A 66 52.90 -14.56 -29.24
N ASP A 67 54.00 -13.80 -29.26
CA ASP A 67 54.97 -13.83 -30.36
C ASP A 67 55.68 -15.20 -30.43
N GLN A 68 55.43 -15.93 -31.51
CA GLN A 68 55.91 -17.31 -31.70
C GLN A 68 57.32 -17.38 -32.31
N THR A 69 57.93 -16.25 -32.69
CA THR A 69 59.17 -16.23 -33.49
C THR A 69 60.32 -17.03 -32.87
N ALA A 70 60.60 -16.84 -31.58
CA ALA A 70 61.66 -17.56 -30.87
C ALA A 70 61.34 -19.07 -30.77
N TRP A 71 60.09 -19.42 -30.48
CA TRP A 71 59.62 -20.80 -30.39
C TRP A 71 59.76 -21.55 -31.73
N LEU A 72 59.33 -20.93 -32.83
CA LEU A 72 59.46 -21.50 -34.17
C LEU A 72 60.92 -21.58 -34.63
N SER A 73 61.75 -20.61 -34.25
CA SER A 73 63.19 -20.66 -34.53
C SER A 73 63.87 -21.85 -33.85
N ALA A 74 63.57 -22.09 -32.57
CA ALA A 74 64.09 -23.24 -31.83
C ALA A 74 63.66 -24.58 -32.45
N MET A 75 62.38 -24.72 -32.80
CA MET A 75 61.86 -25.92 -33.48
C MET A 75 62.51 -26.14 -34.85
N THR A 76 62.73 -25.07 -35.61
CA THR A 76 63.33 -25.11 -36.95
C THR A 76 64.79 -25.56 -36.90
N ARG A 77 65.61 -25.03 -35.98
CA ARG A 77 67.04 -25.38 -35.86
C ARG A 77 67.27 -26.87 -35.62
N CYS A 78 66.34 -27.52 -34.93
CA CYS A 78 66.41 -28.94 -34.61
C CYS A 78 65.80 -29.86 -35.65
N THR A 79 65.26 -29.29 -36.74
CA THR A 79 64.61 -30.06 -37.79
C THR A 79 65.53 -30.15 -39.00
N ARG A 80 65.80 -31.38 -39.45
CA ARG A 80 66.72 -31.65 -40.57
C ARG A 80 66.13 -32.61 -41.57
N HIS A 81 66.48 -32.41 -42.83
CA HIS A 81 66.15 -33.34 -43.91
C HIS A 81 67.07 -34.56 -43.82
N ARG A 82 66.52 -35.70 -43.41
CA ARG A 82 67.29 -36.92 -43.10
C ARG A 82 66.88 -38.05 -44.01
N CYS A 83 67.86 -38.88 -44.37
CA CYS A 83 67.62 -40.12 -45.08
C CYS A 83 67.21 -41.22 -44.11
N ILE A 84 66.10 -41.91 -44.38
CA ILE A 84 65.62 -43.00 -43.50
C ILE A 84 65.71 -44.40 -44.11
N ASN A 85 66.01 -44.52 -45.40
CA ASN A 85 66.19 -45.82 -46.05
C ASN A 85 67.40 -45.80 -46.98
N TYR A 86 68.34 -46.72 -46.75
CA TYR A 86 69.55 -46.90 -47.54
C TYR A 86 69.53 -48.26 -48.21
N PHE A 87 69.52 -48.26 -49.55
CA PHE A 87 69.66 -49.48 -50.35
C PHE A 87 70.97 -49.52 -51.15
N ILE A 88 71.56 -48.36 -51.49
CA ILE A 88 72.95 -48.09 -51.98
C ILE A 88 73.17 -46.57 -52.05
N VAL A 89 72.15 -45.84 -52.54
CA VAL A 89 71.98 -44.37 -52.43
C VAL A 89 70.75 -44.12 -51.55
N CYS A 90 70.63 -42.95 -50.92
CA CYS A 90 69.44 -42.62 -50.16
C CYS A 90 68.20 -42.62 -51.07
N THR A 91 67.22 -43.47 -50.77
CA THR A 91 66.00 -43.59 -51.59
C THR A 91 64.82 -42.79 -51.05
N TYR A 92 64.88 -42.36 -49.78
CA TYR A 92 63.77 -41.68 -49.15
C TYR A 92 64.24 -40.71 -48.06
N PHE A 93 63.89 -39.44 -48.23
CA PHE A 93 64.18 -38.38 -47.28
C PHE A 93 62.88 -37.90 -46.61
N ILE A 94 62.97 -37.63 -45.32
CA ILE A 94 61.90 -37.03 -44.52
C ILE A 94 62.53 -35.93 -43.65
N TRP A 95 61.76 -34.87 -43.38
CA TRP A 95 62.09 -33.89 -42.35
C TRP A 95 61.84 -34.49 -40.98
N LEU A 96 62.90 -34.63 -40.18
CA LEU A 96 62.83 -35.16 -38.82
C LEU A 96 63.34 -34.13 -37.83
N THR A 97 62.78 -34.11 -36.63
CA THR A 97 63.21 -33.26 -35.53
C THR A 97 63.99 -34.07 -34.50
N GLU A 98 65.15 -33.56 -34.10
CA GLU A 98 66.03 -34.21 -33.12
C GLU A 98 65.64 -33.81 -31.68
N LEU A 99 65.27 -34.79 -30.85
CA LEU A 99 64.84 -34.54 -29.47
C LEU A 99 65.98 -34.02 -28.58
N SER A 100 67.22 -34.50 -28.76
CA SER A 100 68.41 -34.00 -28.04
C SER A 100 68.69 -32.54 -28.36
N CYS A 101 68.53 -32.15 -29.63
CA CYS A 101 68.64 -30.75 -30.03
C CYS A 101 67.52 -29.92 -29.40
N LEU A 102 66.26 -30.38 -29.44
CA LEU A 102 65.14 -29.66 -28.83
C LEU A 102 65.36 -29.48 -27.33
N SER A 103 65.89 -30.49 -26.64
CA SER A 103 66.25 -30.40 -25.23
C SER A 103 67.30 -29.32 -24.94
N ALA A 104 68.18 -29.02 -25.91
CA ALA A 104 69.20 -27.97 -25.79
C ALA A 104 68.67 -26.59 -26.19
N GLU A 105 67.93 -26.49 -27.30
CA GLU A 105 67.38 -25.23 -27.81
C GLU A 105 66.25 -24.68 -26.93
N PHE A 106 65.40 -25.54 -26.37
CA PHE A 106 64.42 -25.16 -25.34
C PHE A 106 65.09 -25.05 -23.97
N SER A 107 66.13 -24.22 -23.89
CA SER A 107 66.79 -23.83 -22.65
C SER A 107 65.91 -22.88 -21.82
N PRO A 108 66.27 -22.60 -20.54
CA PRO A 108 65.52 -21.67 -19.70
C PRO A 108 65.33 -20.29 -20.33
N SER A 109 66.36 -19.76 -20.98
CA SER A 109 66.32 -18.46 -21.66
C SER A 109 65.34 -18.41 -22.85
N THR A 110 65.04 -19.56 -23.46
CA THR A 110 64.06 -19.63 -24.56
C THR A 110 62.62 -19.61 -24.02
N VAL A 111 62.41 -20.15 -22.82
CA VAL A 111 61.07 -20.25 -22.18
C VAL A 111 60.74 -19.01 -21.37
N GLU A 112 61.74 -18.36 -20.76
CA GLU A 112 61.62 -17.19 -19.89
C GLU A 112 60.73 -16.06 -20.46
N PRO A 113 60.83 -15.65 -21.73
CA PRO A 113 59.98 -14.58 -22.28
C PRO A 113 58.49 -14.90 -22.24
N TYR A 114 58.13 -16.19 -22.23
CA TYR A 114 56.73 -16.64 -22.23
C TYR A 114 56.17 -16.86 -20.83
N MET A 115 57.04 -16.95 -19.82
CA MET A 115 56.66 -17.40 -18.48
C MET A 115 55.70 -16.47 -17.77
N GLU A 116 55.89 -15.16 -17.89
CA GLU A 116 55.03 -14.18 -17.23
C GLU A 116 53.57 -14.34 -17.69
N TYR A 117 53.36 -14.48 -18.99
CA TYR A 117 52.03 -14.65 -19.58
C TYR A 117 51.45 -16.04 -19.31
N CYS A 118 52.23 -17.10 -19.50
CA CYS A 118 51.77 -18.48 -19.26
C CYS A 118 51.45 -18.72 -17.77
N SER A 119 52.09 -18.01 -16.84
CA SER A 119 51.85 -18.14 -15.40
C SER A 119 50.58 -17.45 -14.92
N ARG A 120 49.90 -16.65 -15.76
CA ARG A 120 48.63 -16.00 -15.42
C ARG A 120 47.55 -17.05 -15.12
N SER A 121 47.51 -18.13 -15.90
CA SER A 121 46.61 -19.27 -15.71
C SER A 121 47.39 -20.49 -15.23
N ILE A 122 47.02 -21.03 -14.07
CA ILE A 122 47.67 -22.23 -13.50
C ILE A 122 47.56 -23.44 -14.44
N LEU A 123 46.46 -23.55 -15.20
CA LEU A 123 46.28 -24.61 -16.18
C LEU A 123 47.12 -24.38 -17.45
N ALA A 124 47.27 -23.13 -17.90
CA ALA A 124 48.16 -22.81 -19.02
C ALA A 124 49.62 -23.10 -18.66
N LYS A 125 50.03 -22.73 -17.44
CA LYS A 125 51.33 -23.08 -16.87
C LYS A 125 51.53 -24.60 -16.77
N ALA A 126 50.49 -25.33 -16.37
CA ALA A 126 50.52 -26.79 -16.32
C ALA A 126 50.70 -27.41 -17.72
N GLN A 127 49.95 -26.92 -18.72
CA GLN A 127 50.07 -27.37 -20.11
C GLN A 127 51.50 -27.13 -20.63
N LEU A 128 52.06 -25.94 -20.40
CA LEU A 128 53.44 -25.63 -20.77
C LEU A 128 54.45 -26.54 -20.07
N ALA A 129 54.29 -26.79 -18.76
CA ALA A 129 55.16 -27.67 -18.00
C ALA A 129 55.13 -29.11 -18.52
N ILE A 130 53.95 -29.62 -18.88
CA ILE A 130 53.80 -30.95 -19.48
C ILE A 130 54.50 -31.00 -20.84
N TRP A 131 54.32 -29.99 -21.68
CA TRP A 131 54.98 -29.91 -22.98
C TRP A 131 56.51 -29.90 -22.83
N ILE A 132 57.05 -29.04 -21.96
CA ILE A 132 58.50 -28.96 -21.70
C ILE A 132 59.04 -30.27 -21.15
N LYS A 133 58.31 -30.94 -20.26
CA LYS A 133 58.69 -32.24 -19.71
C LYS A 133 58.71 -33.33 -20.78
N GLN A 134 57.74 -33.35 -21.69
CA GLN A 134 57.68 -34.33 -22.78
C GLN A 134 58.81 -34.11 -23.81
N ILE A 135 59.14 -32.87 -24.14
CA ILE A 135 60.13 -32.53 -25.16
C ILE A 135 61.57 -32.58 -24.64
N THR A 136 61.81 -32.03 -23.45
CA THR A 136 63.16 -31.83 -22.90
C THR A 136 63.50 -32.79 -21.75
N GLY A 137 62.52 -33.54 -21.24
CA GLY A 137 62.69 -34.37 -20.03
C GLY A 137 62.83 -33.58 -18.72
N ARG A 138 62.82 -32.24 -18.76
CA ARG A 138 62.97 -31.40 -17.56
C ARG A 138 61.68 -31.34 -16.75
N ASN A 139 61.82 -31.33 -15.42
CA ASN A 139 60.73 -31.17 -14.47
C ASN A 139 60.61 -29.72 -13.95
N TRP A 140 61.07 -28.72 -14.68
CA TRP A 140 61.01 -27.31 -14.29
C TRP A 140 61.04 -26.45 -15.57
N LEU A 141 60.59 -25.20 -15.47
CA LEU A 141 60.43 -24.30 -16.63
C LEU A 141 61.67 -23.43 -16.84
N VAL A 142 61.92 -22.47 -15.95
CA VAL A 142 63.07 -21.54 -16.00
C VAL A 142 63.95 -21.68 -14.76
N HIS A 143 63.36 -21.78 -13.58
CA HIS A 143 64.02 -21.97 -12.30
C HIS A 143 63.54 -23.23 -11.58
N ALA A 144 64.42 -23.76 -10.73
CA ALA A 144 64.06 -24.86 -9.83
C ALA A 144 62.99 -24.35 -8.85
N GLY A 145 61.78 -24.91 -8.95
CA GLY A 145 60.63 -24.54 -8.11
C GLY A 145 59.49 -23.86 -8.86
N ASP A 146 59.66 -23.50 -10.14
CA ASP A 146 58.60 -22.86 -10.94
C ASP A 146 57.33 -23.70 -11.06
N ILE A 147 57.42 -25.01 -10.85
CA ILE A 147 56.31 -25.94 -10.94
C ILE A 147 55.79 -26.40 -9.56
N ASN A 148 56.23 -25.75 -8.47
CA ASN A 148 55.83 -26.14 -7.11
C ASN A 148 54.31 -26.02 -6.90
N ASP A 149 53.69 -25.00 -7.49
CA ASP A 149 52.25 -24.77 -7.51
C ASP A 149 51.48 -25.84 -8.30
N LEU A 150 52.14 -26.56 -9.21
CA LEU A 150 51.55 -27.63 -10.03
C LEU A 150 51.48 -28.99 -9.32
N GLN A 151 52.26 -29.22 -8.25
CA GLN A 151 52.30 -30.51 -7.55
C GLN A 151 51.00 -30.82 -6.79
N GLY A 152 50.22 -29.79 -6.46
CA GLY A 152 48.93 -29.90 -5.77
C GLY A 152 47.73 -29.48 -6.63
N LEU A 153 47.86 -29.54 -7.96
CA LEU A 153 46.80 -29.11 -8.88
C LEU A 153 45.51 -29.90 -8.59
N SER A 154 44.51 -29.20 -8.05
CA SER A 154 43.21 -29.77 -7.69
C SER A 154 42.11 -28.81 -8.12
N GLU A 155 40.87 -29.27 -8.06
CA GLU A 155 39.71 -28.40 -8.34
C GLU A 155 39.67 -27.14 -7.46
N ARG A 156 40.15 -27.23 -6.21
CA ARG A 156 40.25 -26.08 -5.31
C ARG A 156 41.33 -25.07 -5.71
N SER A 157 42.30 -25.50 -6.52
CA SER A 157 43.35 -24.64 -7.05
C SER A 157 42.83 -23.73 -8.15
N LEU A 158 41.64 -24.03 -8.69
CA LEU A 158 40.94 -23.20 -9.65
C LEU A 158 39.87 -22.42 -8.90
N THR A 159 39.91 -21.10 -9.04
CA THR A 159 38.81 -20.28 -8.54
C THR A 159 37.57 -20.55 -9.40
N GLN A 160 36.37 -20.32 -8.84
CA GLN A 160 35.10 -20.52 -9.55
C GLN A 160 35.20 -20.04 -11.00
N GLY A 161 35.12 -20.97 -11.96
CA GLY A 161 35.14 -20.64 -13.38
C GLY A 161 33.77 -20.16 -13.82
N TYR A 162 33.72 -19.00 -14.48
CA TYR A 162 32.49 -18.54 -15.10
C TYR A 162 32.41 -19.02 -16.54
N ASP A 163 31.20 -19.36 -17.00
CA ASP A 163 30.94 -19.60 -18.42
C ASP A 163 31.22 -18.33 -19.22
N PHE A 164 32.18 -18.44 -20.13
CA PHE A 164 32.72 -17.38 -20.97
C PHE A 164 31.63 -16.59 -21.69
N VAL A 165 30.63 -17.27 -22.25
CA VAL A 165 29.60 -16.64 -23.09
C VAL A 165 28.62 -15.85 -22.22
N SER A 166 28.22 -16.42 -21.09
CA SER A 166 27.24 -15.84 -20.17
C SER A 166 27.70 -14.50 -19.60
N VAL A 167 28.99 -14.37 -19.28
CA VAL A 167 29.57 -13.20 -18.62
C VAL A 167 30.01 -12.14 -19.62
N THR A 168 30.61 -12.55 -20.73
CA THR A 168 31.14 -11.62 -21.74
C THR A 168 30.02 -10.88 -22.47
N GLN A 169 28.87 -11.52 -22.72
CA GLN A 169 27.74 -10.84 -23.35
C GLN A 169 27.11 -9.78 -22.44
N LYS A 170 27.13 -9.98 -21.13
CA LYS A 170 26.62 -9.02 -20.13
C LYS A 170 27.59 -7.85 -19.87
N ALA A 171 28.85 -7.93 -20.29
CA ALA A 171 29.82 -6.86 -20.11
C ALA A 171 29.51 -5.63 -20.99
N PRO A 172 29.54 -4.39 -20.45
CA PRO A 172 29.26 -3.18 -21.21
C PRO A 172 30.34 -2.90 -22.26
N THR A 173 29.95 -2.20 -23.33
CA THR A 173 30.84 -1.98 -24.50
C THR A 173 32.04 -1.12 -24.18
N CYS A 174 31.91 -0.16 -23.25
CA CYS A 174 33.04 0.65 -22.77
C CYS A 174 34.08 -0.21 -22.04
N LEU A 175 33.65 -1.21 -21.26
CA LEU A 175 34.57 -2.10 -20.54
C LEU A 175 35.31 -3.06 -21.48
N LYS A 176 34.63 -3.58 -22.52
CA LYS A 176 35.27 -4.42 -23.55
C LYS A 176 36.37 -3.70 -24.33
N LYS A 177 36.26 -2.37 -24.45
CA LYS A 177 37.26 -1.52 -25.10
C LYS A 177 38.33 -1.00 -24.14
N ALA A 178 38.19 -1.28 -22.85
CA ALA A 178 39.13 -0.85 -21.84
C ALA A 178 40.39 -1.72 -21.88
N THR A 179 41.50 -1.10 -21.50
CA THR A 179 42.77 -1.78 -21.25
C THR A 179 42.95 -1.95 -19.75
N SER A 180 43.65 -3.02 -19.36
CA SER A 180 44.07 -3.22 -17.98
C SER A 180 45.10 -2.15 -17.57
N PRO A 181 45.46 -2.05 -16.27
CA PRO A 181 46.54 -1.17 -15.82
C PRO A 181 47.89 -1.54 -16.45
N TYR A 182 48.03 -2.78 -16.93
CA TYR A 182 49.19 -3.29 -17.65
C TYR A 182 49.07 -3.14 -19.18
N HIS A 183 48.12 -2.32 -19.66
CA HIS A 183 47.84 -2.07 -21.08
C HIS A 183 47.36 -3.29 -21.89
N ASP A 184 46.96 -4.38 -21.23
CA ASP A 184 46.39 -5.54 -21.92
C ASP A 184 44.92 -5.28 -22.30
N PRO A 185 44.51 -5.54 -23.55
CA PRO A 185 43.10 -5.49 -23.94
C PRO A 185 42.24 -6.49 -23.15
N PHE A 186 40.97 -6.16 -22.91
CA PHE A 186 40.00 -7.03 -22.25
C PHE A 186 39.99 -8.47 -22.81
N ASP A 187 39.89 -8.61 -24.14
CA ASP A 187 39.84 -9.92 -24.81
C ASP A 187 41.15 -10.70 -24.66
N HIS A 188 42.28 -10.00 -24.54
CA HIS A 188 43.60 -10.62 -24.35
C HIS A 188 43.71 -11.25 -22.95
N VAL A 189 43.31 -10.51 -21.91
CA VAL A 189 43.30 -11.05 -20.54
C VAL A 189 42.32 -12.22 -20.44
N LEU A 190 41.12 -12.05 -21.00
CA LEU A 190 40.08 -13.09 -21.00
C LEU A 190 40.57 -14.37 -21.69
N GLY A 191 41.25 -14.26 -22.84
CA GLY A 191 41.82 -15.40 -23.55
C GLY A 191 43.00 -16.07 -22.84
N SER A 192 43.80 -15.32 -22.07
CA SER A 192 44.91 -15.88 -21.28
C SER A 192 44.42 -16.68 -20.06
N CYS A 193 43.26 -16.30 -19.53
CA CYS A 193 42.64 -16.93 -18.36
C CYS A 193 41.62 -18.00 -18.73
N SER A 194 41.36 -18.24 -20.03
CA SER A 194 40.32 -19.16 -20.49
C SER A 194 40.81 -20.61 -20.60
N PHE A 195 39.90 -21.55 -20.37
CA PHE A 195 40.10 -22.98 -20.46
C PHE A 195 38.79 -23.70 -20.84
N THR A 196 38.90 -24.96 -21.24
CA THR A 196 37.77 -25.82 -21.64
C THR A 196 37.64 -27.02 -20.70
N ASP A 197 36.58 -27.83 -20.84
CA ASP A 197 36.39 -29.06 -20.06
C ASP A 197 37.47 -30.11 -20.34
N THR A 198 37.79 -30.28 -21.62
CA THR A 198 38.90 -31.10 -22.10
C THR A 198 39.78 -30.29 -23.02
N THR A 199 41.06 -30.65 -23.11
CA THR A 199 42.00 -30.06 -24.06
C THR A 199 41.42 -30.16 -25.48
N LEU A 200 41.16 -29.03 -26.14
CA LEU A 200 40.64 -29.02 -27.52
C LEU A 200 41.79 -28.73 -28.48
N HIS A 201 41.91 -29.56 -29.49
CA HIS A 201 42.87 -29.35 -30.57
C HIS A 201 42.29 -28.36 -31.59
N ASN A 202 42.95 -27.21 -31.76
CA ASN A 202 42.61 -26.23 -32.80
C ASN A 202 43.57 -26.36 -33.97
N GLY A 203 43.03 -26.56 -35.18
CA GLY A 203 43.81 -26.78 -36.40
C GLY A 203 43.99 -28.25 -36.73
N ASN A 204 45.12 -28.61 -37.34
CA ASN A 204 45.40 -29.99 -37.76
C ASN A 204 46.03 -30.82 -36.62
N ALA A 205 45.19 -31.41 -35.76
CA ALA A 205 45.62 -32.18 -34.60
C ALA A 205 46.44 -33.45 -34.94
N ASP A 206 46.14 -34.09 -36.07
CA ASP A 206 46.88 -35.26 -36.56
C ASP A 206 48.26 -34.89 -37.11
N ARG A 207 48.46 -33.60 -37.41
CA ARG A 207 49.67 -33.06 -38.02
C ARG A 207 50.04 -31.69 -37.44
N PRO A 208 50.38 -31.59 -36.14
CA PRO A 208 50.54 -30.33 -35.43
C PRO A 208 51.66 -29.42 -35.93
N TRP A 209 52.69 -30.01 -36.54
CA TRP A 209 53.85 -29.30 -37.04
C TRP A 209 54.17 -29.75 -38.46
N GLU A 210 54.58 -28.81 -39.30
CA GLU A 210 55.07 -29.10 -40.65
C GLU A 210 56.28 -28.23 -40.99
N TYR A 211 57.29 -28.81 -41.62
CA TYR A 211 58.39 -28.04 -42.17
C TYR A 211 58.00 -27.44 -43.53
N SER A 212 58.04 -26.10 -43.63
CA SER A 212 57.77 -25.40 -44.88
C SER A 212 59.08 -25.11 -45.62
N ILE A 213 59.25 -25.74 -46.80
CA ILE A 213 60.40 -25.48 -47.66
C ILE A 213 60.43 -24.03 -48.13
N ALA A 214 59.27 -23.45 -48.46
CA ALA A 214 59.16 -22.08 -48.96
C ALA A 214 59.55 -21.02 -47.91
N ARG A 215 59.40 -21.32 -46.62
CA ARG A 215 59.73 -20.42 -45.51
C ARG A 215 60.99 -20.83 -44.74
N GLU A 216 61.60 -21.94 -45.14
CA GLU A 216 62.74 -22.57 -44.45
C GLU A 216 62.54 -22.67 -42.92
N SER A 217 61.32 -22.99 -42.50
CA SER A 217 60.91 -22.92 -41.10
C SER A 217 59.79 -23.92 -40.78
N ILE A 218 59.77 -24.40 -39.54
CA ILE A 218 58.63 -25.13 -38.99
C ILE A 218 57.44 -24.18 -38.84
N LEU A 219 56.27 -24.64 -39.27
CA LEU A 219 54.99 -23.99 -39.06
C LEU A 219 54.15 -24.78 -38.06
N PRO A 220 53.50 -24.11 -37.11
CA PRO A 220 52.48 -24.73 -36.28
C PRO A 220 51.19 -24.82 -37.10
N LEU A 221 50.69 -26.04 -37.30
CA LEU A 221 49.41 -26.30 -37.94
C LEU A 221 48.30 -26.53 -36.91
N SER A 222 48.67 -26.77 -35.65
CA SER A 222 47.72 -26.80 -34.54
C SER A 222 48.31 -26.32 -33.23
N PHE A 223 47.40 -25.92 -32.34
CA PHE A 223 47.67 -25.63 -30.94
C PHE A 223 46.55 -26.19 -30.08
N ASP A 224 46.84 -26.44 -28.82
CA ASP A 224 45.90 -27.03 -27.88
C ASP A 224 45.36 -25.97 -26.95
N THR A 225 44.03 -25.85 -26.84
CA THR A 225 43.42 -25.09 -25.75
C THR A 225 43.62 -25.82 -24.45
N VAL A 226 43.82 -25.07 -23.38
CA VAL A 226 44.00 -25.57 -22.03
C VAL A 226 42.69 -26.23 -21.58
N GLY A 227 42.76 -27.50 -21.19
CA GLY A 227 41.63 -28.25 -20.66
C GLY A 227 41.70 -28.47 -19.16
N TYR A 228 40.53 -28.60 -18.53
CA TYR A 228 40.39 -28.94 -17.12
C TYR A 228 40.79 -30.39 -16.82
N ASP A 229 40.84 -31.25 -17.84
CA ASP A 229 41.29 -32.64 -17.78
C ASP A 229 42.72 -32.79 -17.24
N LEU A 230 43.53 -31.72 -17.29
CA LEU A 230 44.84 -31.63 -16.61
C LEU A 230 44.77 -31.88 -15.09
N THR A 231 43.62 -31.68 -14.47
CA THR A 231 43.36 -31.96 -13.04
C THR A 231 42.96 -33.41 -12.76
N ASN A 232 42.87 -34.27 -13.80
CA ASN A 232 42.28 -35.61 -13.76
C ASN A 232 40.80 -35.64 -13.30
N ARG A 233 40.08 -34.52 -13.44
CA ARG A 233 38.66 -34.37 -13.11
C ARG A 233 37.89 -33.87 -14.33
N ARG A 234 36.56 -33.90 -14.25
CA ARG A 234 35.66 -33.43 -15.32
C ARG A 234 34.78 -32.29 -14.83
N ILE A 235 34.61 -31.29 -15.68
CA ILE A 235 33.60 -30.24 -15.56
C ILE A 235 32.59 -30.36 -16.71
N SER A 236 31.51 -29.58 -16.66
CA SER A 236 30.57 -29.48 -17.78
C SER A 236 31.26 -28.96 -19.03
N SER A 237 30.81 -29.41 -20.20
CA SER A 237 31.37 -28.95 -21.47
C SER A 237 31.07 -27.47 -21.73
N GLY A 238 32.09 -26.72 -22.17
CA GLY A 238 32.01 -25.28 -22.38
C GLY A 238 33.37 -24.60 -22.34
N VAL A 239 33.36 -23.28 -22.56
CA VAL A 239 34.53 -22.41 -22.37
C VAL A 239 34.35 -21.65 -21.07
N TYR A 240 35.36 -21.71 -20.21
CA TYR A 240 35.39 -21.08 -18.90
C TYR A 240 36.58 -20.16 -18.80
N PHE A 241 36.59 -19.26 -17.81
CA PHE A 241 37.81 -18.55 -17.43
C PHE A 241 37.98 -18.55 -15.91
N ASP A 242 39.24 -18.59 -15.45
CA ASP A 242 39.56 -18.52 -14.03
C ASP A 242 39.32 -17.09 -13.51
N LYS A 243 38.37 -16.95 -12.57
CA LYS A 243 37.98 -15.65 -11.98
C LYS A 243 39.16 -14.95 -11.32
N GLY A 244 39.99 -15.69 -10.59
CA GLY A 244 41.16 -15.17 -9.90
C GLY A 244 42.20 -14.61 -10.86
N CYS A 245 42.55 -15.37 -11.90
CA CYS A 245 43.39 -14.94 -13.02
C CYS A 245 42.84 -13.65 -13.63
N PHE A 246 41.57 -13.66 -14.04
CA PHE A 246 40.97 -12.51 -14.69
C PHE A 246 40.98 -11.27 -13.78
N CYS A 247 40.50 -11.38 -12.54
CA CYS A 247 40.39 -10.26 -11.61
C CYS A 247 41.73 -9.79 -11.01
N ASN A 248 42.81 -10.55 -11.20
CA ASN A 248 44.18 -10.13 -10.85
C ASN A 248 44.84 -9.35 -11.97
N HIS A 249 44.57 -9.70 -13.23
CA HIS A 249 45.19 -9.06 -14.40
C HIS A 249 44.33 -7.96 -15.02
N PHE A 250 43.00 -8.05 -14.90
CA PHE A 250 42.05 -7.05 -15.35
C PHE A 250 41.40 -6.35 -14.16
N SER A 251 41.72 -5.08 -13.98
CA SER A 251 41.03 -4.16 -13.06
C SER A 251 40.85 -2.82 -13.74
N VAL A 252 39.83 -2.06 -13.34
CA VAL A 252 39.61 -0.71 -13.86
C VAL A 252 40.32 0.29 -12.95
N ASP A 253 41.08 1.21 -13.55
CA ASP A 253 41.68 2.32 -12.80
C ASP A 253 40.57 3.20 -12.20
N PRO A 254 40.48 3.31 -10.85
CA PRO A 254 39.53 4.20 -10.18
C PRO A 254 39.64 5.67 -10.60
N HIS A 255 40.83 6.11 -11.02
CA HIS A 255 41.08 7.49 -11.42
C HIS A 255 40.73 7.76 -12.88
N HIS A 256 40.69 6.73 -13.72
CA HIS A 256 40.41 6.82 -15.15
C HIS A 256 39.38 5.75 -15.56
N GLU A 257 38.13 5.96 -15.18
CA GLU A 257 37.05 5.03 -15.55
C GLU A 257 36.76 5.08 -17.06
N PRO A 258 36.64 3.92 -17.74
CA PRO A 258 36.48 3.85 -19.20
C PRO A 258 35.08 4.24 -19.69
N CYS A 259 34.10 4.36 -18.77
CA CYS A 259 32.71 4.65 -19.08
C CYS A 259 32.35 6.04 -18.55
N SER A 260 31.93 6.96 -19.43
CA SER A 260 31.58 8.34 -19.07
C SER A 260 30.08 8.57 -18.87
N ASP A 261 29.23 7.82 -19.58
CA ASP A 261 27.78 7.87 -19.38
C ASP A 261 27.41 7.19 -18.05
N GLN A 262 26.56 7.83 -17.25
CA GLN A 262 26.23 7.36 -15.90
C GLN A 262 25.56 5.97 -15.89
N LEU A 263 24.78 5.62 -16.92
CA LEU A 263 24.16 4.29 -17.01
C LEU A 263 25.21 3.24 -17.41
N GLU A 264 26.07 3.54 -18.39
CA GLU A 264 27.16 2.63 -18.77
C GLU A 264 28.17 2.44 -17.63
N LEU A 265 28.45 3.49 -16.86
CA LEU A 265 29.25 3.40 -15.65
C LEU A 265 28.59 2.50 -14.59
N THR A 266 27.29 2.64 -14.39
CA THR A 266 26.51 1.79 -13.47
C THR A 266 26.61 0.32 -13.88
N LYS A 267 26.43 0.02 -15.18
CA LYS A 267 26.60 -1.34 -15.73
C LYS A 267 28.01 -1.87 -15.47
N ALA A 268 29.03 -1.07 -15.71
CA ALA A 268 30.43 -1.49 -15.57
C ALA A 268 30.76 -1.84 -14.12
N ARG A 269 30.36 -0.99 -13.17
CA ARG A 269 30.59 -1.23 -11.73
C ARG A 269 29.82 -2.43 -11.22
N LEU A 270 28.54 -2.60 -11.58
CA LEU A 270 27.76 -3.78 -11.21
C LEU A 270 28.33 -5.07 -11.79
N TRP A 271 28.76 -5.05 -13.05
CA TRP A 271 29.40 -6.21 -13.69
C TRP A 271 30.72 -6.56 -13.00
N LEU A 272 31.58 -5.58 -12.72
CA LEU A 272 32.84 -5.80 -11.99
C LEU A 272 32.58 -6.29 -10.56
N HIS A 273 31.55 -5.79 -9.89
CA HIS A 273 31.15 -6.27 -8.57
C HIS A 273 30.73 -7.74 -8.61
N ALA A 274 29.88 -8.13 -9.57
CA ALA A 274 29.41 -9.50 -9.73
C ALA A 274 30.56 -10.48 -10.02
N ILE A 275 31.51 -10.09 -10.87
CA ILE A 275 32.61 -10.96 -11.30
C ILE A 275 33.80 -10.93 -10.34
N CYS A 276 34.26 -9.76 -9.92
CA CYS A 276 35.50 -9.57 -9.16
C CYS A 276 35.29 -9.17 -7.69
N GLY A 277 34.07 -8.87 -7.27
CA GLY A 277 33.75 -8.42 -5.92
C GLY A 277 34.06 -6.94 -5.69
N SER A 278 33.67 -6.45 -4.51
CA SER A 278 33.79 -5.04 -4.13
C SER A 278 35.23 -4.54 -3.91
N SER A 279 36.18 -5.44 -3.66
CA SER A 279 37.59 -5.07 -3.41
C SER A 279 38.30 -4.46 -4.62
N ARG A 280 37.72 -4.57 -5.81
CA ARG A 280 38.25 -3.99 -7.05
C ARG A 280 37.56 -2.67 -7.46
N LEU A 281 36.65 -2.15 -6.64
CA LEU A 281 35.89 -0.95 -6.92
C LEU A 281 36.33 0.22 -6.01
N PRO A 282 36.09 1.49 -6.41
CA PRO A 282 36.34 2.65 -5.57
C PRO A 282 35.55 2.61 -4.25
N GLN A 283 36.02 3.34 -3.24
CA GLN A 283 35.23 3.57 -2.03
C GLN A 283 33.93 4.31 -2.40
N ASP A 284 32.79 3.93 -1.79
CA ASP A 284 31.46 4.48 -2.09
C ASP A 284 30.97 4.31 -3.55
N TRP A 285 31.44 3.26 -4.25
CA TRP A 285 31.05 3.00 -5.65
C TRP A 285 29.53 2.89 -5.89
N GLU A 286 28.74 2.63 -4.84
CA GLU A 286 27.28 2.49 -4.85
C GLU A 286 26.52 3.83 -4.95
N LYS A 287 27.10 4.94 -4.44
CA LYS A 287 26.39 6.22 -4.30
C LYS A 287 25.96 6.89 -5.62
N PRO A 288 26.71 6.82 -6.74
CA PRO A 288 26.31 7.47 -7.99
C PRO A 288 25.53 6.56 -8.96
N LEU A 289 25.12 5.37 -8.53
CA LEU A 289 24.54 4.36 -9.43
C LEU A 289 23.09 4.65 -9.80
N LYS A 290 22.75 4.42 -11.07
CA LYS A 290 21.36 4.44 -11.53
C LYS A 290 20.64 3.13 -11.22
N LEU A 291 20.32 2.90 -9.95
CA LEU A 291 19.61 1.70 -9.49
C LEU A 291 18.12 1.95 -9.28
N LEU A 292 17.29 0.98 -9.65
CA LEU A 292 15.88 0.99 -9.28
C LEU A 292 15.70 0.82 -7.76
N GLY A 293 14.77 1.57 -7.17
CA GLY A 293 14.38 1.43 -5.77
C GLY A 293 14.34 2.76 -5.02
N GLU A 294 15.48 3.43 -4.93
CA GLU A 294 15.61 4.68 -4.16
C GLU A 294 15.34 5.93 -5.02
N ASP A 295 16.27 6.23 -5.93
CA ASP A 295 16.22 7.44 -6.77
C ASP A 295 15.49 7.23 -8.11
N TYR A 296 15.32 5.98 -8.52
CA TYR A 296 14.70 5.63 -9.80
C TYR A 296 13.55 4.65 -9.60
N ILE A 297 12.38 4.99 -10.15
CA ILE A 297 11.15 4.22 -10.02
C ILE A 297 10.83 3.59 -11.37
N SER A 298 10.65 2.27 -11.42
CA SER A 298 10.24 1.57 -12.65
C SER A 298 8.93 2.13 -13.22
N GLU A 299 8.75 2.17 -14.53
CA GLU A 299 7.48 2.64 -15.15
C GLU A 299 6.25 1.86 -14.66
N SER A 300 6.39 0.57 -14.35
CA SER A 300 5.32 -0.29 -13.82
C SER A 300 4.88 0.13 -12.42
N LYS A 301 5.82 0.28 -11.47
CA LYS A 301 5.55 0.81 -10.13
C LYS A 301 5.02 2.24 -10.17
N TRP A 302 5.53 3.07 -11.08
CA TRP A 302 5.01 4.42 -11.25
C TRP A 302 3.54 4.42 -11.68
N ALA A 303 3.16 3.61 -12.67
CA ALA A 303 1.78 3.51 -13.12
C ALA A 303 0.84 3.14 -11.97
N GLN A 304 1.25 2.19 -11.11
CA GLN A 304 0.51 1.81 -9.90
C GLN A 304 0.42 2.97 -8.88
N SER A 305 1.51 3.71 -8.66
CA SER A 305 1.50 4.86 -7.75
C SER A 305 0.61 6.00 -8.23
N THR A 306 0.38 6.12 -9.55
CA THR A 306 -0.45 7.19 -10.14
C THR A 306 -1.94 6.87 -10.20
N HIS A 307 -2.39 5.73 -9.66
CA HIS A 307 -3.81 5.31 -9.63
C HIS A 307 -4.65 6.06 -8.58
N ILE A 308 -4.37 7.34 -8.35
CA ILE A 308 -5.11 8.17 -7.40
C ILE A 308 -6.27 8.84 -8.13
N PRO A 309 -7.50 8.82 -7.58
CA PRO A 309 -8.62 9.51 -8.17
C PRO A 309 -8.30 11.00 -8.32
N TYR A 310 -8.57 11.56 -9.50
CA TYR A 310 -8.38 12.98 -9.83
C TYR A 310 -6.91 13.46 -9.89
N MET A 311 -5.98 12.58 -10.31
CA MET A 311 -4.60 12.97 -10.59
C MET A 311 -4.50 14.11 -11.62
N PRO A 312 -3.79 15.22 -11.34
CA PRO A 312 -3.64 16.31 -12.29
C PRO A 312 -2.91 15.90 -13.58
N GLN A 313 -3.40 16.36 -14.73
CA GLN A 313 -2.76 16.07 -16.04
C GLN A 313 -1.32 16.63 -16.16
N SER A 314 -0.99 17.64 -15.35
CA SER A 314 0.36 18.19 -15.23
C SER A 314 1.37 17.13 -14.76
N ILE A 315 0.97 16.21 -13.88
CA ILE A 315 1.83 15.13 -13.37
C ILE A 315 2.21 14.17 -14.49
N THR A 316 1.28 13.83 -15.38
CA THR A 316 1.58 12.99 -16.55
C THR A 316 2.59 13.65 -17.49
N LYS A 317 2.56 14.99 -17.62
CA LYS A 317 3.53 15.75 -18.41
C LYS A 317 4.91 15.76 -17.75
N VAL A 318 4.98 15.99 -16.44
CA VAL A 318 6.23 15.96 -15.67
C VAL A 318 6.86 14.57 -15.70
N SER A 319 6.06 13.53 -15.47
CA SER A 319 6.48 12.12 -15.59
C SER A 319 7.13 11.84 -16.94
N ARG A 320 6.55 12.33 -18.05
CA ARG A 320 7.14 12.15 -19.39
C ARG A 320 8.48 12.85 -19.56
N GLN A 321 8.68 14.00 -18.92
CA GLN A 321 9.95 14.75 -18.97
C GLN A 321 11.05 14.14 -18.09
N CYS A 322 10.67 13.41 -17.05
CA CYS A 322 11.60 12.77 -16.11
C CYS A 322 11.83 11.28 -16.41
N LYS A 323 11.45 10.81 -17.61
CA LYS A 323 11.75 9.45 -18.04
C LYS A 323 13.23 9.28 -18.29
N THR A 324 13.77 8.20 -17.76
CA THR A 324 15.17 7.82 -17.86
C THR A 324 15.30 6.29 -17.96
N LYS A 325 16.53 5.81 -17.98
CA LYS A 325 16.83 4.38 -17.90
C LYS A 325 17.64 4.13 -16.64
N ALA A 326 17.36 3.03 -15.96
CA ALA A 326 18.05 2.59 -14.76
C ALA A 326 18.29 1.08 -14.81
N CYS A 327 19.17 0.60 -13.94
CA CYS A 327 19.51 -0.80 -13.78
C CYS A 327 18.61 -1.44 -12.71
N ASP A 328 17.96 -2.55 -13.06
CA ASP A 328 17.47 -3.54 -12.12
C ASP A 328 18.53 -4.64 -11.95
N THR A 329 18.91 -4.99 -10.73
CA THR A 329 19.94 -6.03 -10.50
C THR A 329 19.31 -7.42 -10.55
N ASP A 330 19.81 -8.28 -11.45
CA ASP A 330 19.41 -9.69 -11.49
C ASP A 330 19.94 -10.49 -10.28
N LEU A 331 19.53 -11.75 -10.14
CA LEU A 331 19.95 -12.63 -9.04
C LEU A 331 21.48 -12.88 -9.00
N GLU A 332 22.16 -12.65 -10.13
CA GLU A 332 23.61 -12.80 -10.26
C GLU A 332 24.35 -11.47 -10.04
N GLY A 333 23.63 -10.36 -9.87
CA GLY A 333 24.16 -9.02 -9.62
C GLY A 333 24.42 -8.18 -10.88
N PHE A 334 24.00 -8.63 -12.08
CA PHE A 334 24.17 -7.87 -13.31
C PHE A 334 23.03 -6.87 -13.55
N CYS A 335 23.32 -5.80 -14.29
CA CYS A 335 22.33 -4.80 -14.67
C CYS A 335 21.42 -5.27 -15.80
N HIS A 336 20.12 -5.34 -15.53
CA HIS A 336 19.06 -5.36 -16.53
C HIS A 336 18.52 -3.94 -16.73
N VAL A 337 18.60 -3.41 -17.95
CA VAL A 337 18.20 -2.01 -18.22
C VAL A 337 16.70 -1.92 -18.39
N GLU A 338 16.06 -1.16 -17.51
CA GLU A 338 14.63 -0.88 -17.57
C GLU A 338 14.33 0.62 -17.77
N LYS A 339 13.10 0.91 -18.20
CA LYS A 339 12.59 2.28 -18.24
C LYS A 339 12.17 2.69 -16.84
N ALA A 340 12.68 3.83 -16.40
CA ALA A 340 12.46 4.35 -15.06
C ALA A 340 12.09 5.83 -15.10
N ILE A 341 11.65 6.33 -13.96
CA ILE A 341 11.37 7.74 -13.72
C ILE A 341 12.30 8.19 -12.61
N ASP A 342 13.00 9.29 -12.88
CA ASP A 342 13.90 9.94 -11.94
C ASP A 342 13.09 10.66 -10.86
N ARG A 343 13.19 10.16 -9.62
CA ARG A 343 12.47 10.68 -8.45
C ARG A 343 12.88 12.13 -8.18
N THR A 344 14.18 12.44 -8.22
CA THR A 344 14.68 13.81 -7.99
C THR A 344 14.19 14.81 -9.04
N CYS A 345 14.14 14.39 -10.32
CA CYS A 345 13.57 15.21 -11.39
C CYS A 345 12.08 15.51 -11.17
N VAL A 346 11.30 14.51 -10.73
CA VAL A 346 9.88 14.69 -10.45
C VAL A 346 9.68 15.60 -9.24
N CYS A 347 10.37 15.34 -8.13
CA CYS A 347 10.24 16.12 -6.90
C CYS A 347 10.68 17.57 -7.07
N GLY A 348 11.62 17.87 -7.97
CA GLY A 348 11.99 19.24 -8.32
C GLY A 348 10.97 19.99 -9.20
N LYS A 349 9.98 19.30 -9.78
CA LYS A 349 9.02 19.86 -10.74
C LYS A 349 7.56 19.72 -10.34
N VAL A 350 7.27 18.92 -9.31
CA VAL A 350 5.92 18.73 -8.78
C VAL A 350 5.71 19.66 -7.60
N ASP A 351 4.58 20.39 -7.65
CA ASP A 351 4.13 21.26 -6.59
C ASP A 351 2.64 21.03 -6.33
N TYR A 352 2.21 21.20 -5.09
CA TYR A 352 0.81 21.35 -4.71
C TYR A 352 0.10 22.43 -5.53
N SER A 353 0.78 23.51 -5.93
CA SER A 353 0.23 24.54 -6.82
C SER A 353 -0.23 24.00 -8.19
N LEU A 354 0.27 22.82 -8.61
CA LEU A 354 -0.17 22.13 -9.82
C LEU A 354 -1.51 21.43 -9.65
N CYS A 355 -2.01 21.26 -8.42
CA CYS A 355 -3.33 20.75 -8.14
C CYS A 355 -4.41 21.79 -8.50
N LYS A 356 -5.04 21.58 -9.67
CA LYS A 356 -6.19 22.34 -10.15
C LYS A 356 -7.40 21.40 -10.27
N GLY A 357 -8.52 21.75 -9.63
CA GLY A 357 -9.77 21.00 -9.73
C GLY A 357 -10.05 20.08 -8.53
N PRO A 358 -10.49 18.82 -8.73
CA PRO A 358 -11.05 17.99 -7.65
C PRO A 358 -10.06 17.61 -6.54
N CYS A 359 -8.76 17.65 -6.81
CA CYS A 359 -7.70 17.49 -5.81
C CYS A 359 -7.67 18.63 -4.77
N GLN A 360 -8.41 19.73 -4.99
CA GLN A 360 -8.60 20.79 -3.99
C GLN A 360 -9.66 20.44 -2.95
N ASN A 361 -10.49 19.41 -3.17
CA ASN A 361 -11.39 18.89 -2.15
C ASN A 361 -10.57 18.29 -0.99
N PHE A 362 -11.02 18.46 0.26
CA PHE A 362 -10.30 18.02 1.46
C PHE A 362 -9.84 16.55 1.38
N GLU A 363 -10.71 15.63 0.97
CA GLU A 363 -10.40 14.20 0.91
C GLU A 363 -9.35 13.88 -0.16
N SER A 364 -9.53 14.43 -1.36
CA SER A 364 -8.58 14.25 -2.47
C SER A 364 -7.25 14.97 -2.24
N ARG A 365 -7.27 16.08 -1.49
CA ARG A 365 -6.08 16.84 -1.06
C ARG A 365 -5.19 15.98 -0.18
N LYS A 366 -5.79 15.39 0.86
CA LYS A 366 -5.11 14.47 1.77
C LYS A 366 -4.46 13.30 1.01
N GLN A 367 -5.18 12.68 0.07
CA GLN A 367 -4.64 11.58 -0.73
C GLN A 367 -3.49 11.99 -1.66
N TYR A 368 -3.60 13.16 -2.30
CA TYR A 368 -2.55 13.70 -3.15
C TYR A 368 -1.29 14.05 -2.34
N ASP A 369 -1.47 14.60 -1.14
CA ASP A 369 -0.37 14.98 -0.25
C ASP A 369 0.31 13.74 0.34
N GLU A 370 -0.44 12.72 0.77
CA GLU A 370 0.12 11.43 1.22
C GLU A 370 0.96 10.77 0.12
N TRP A 371 0.49 10.84 -1.14
CA TRP A 371 1.25 10.36 -2.28
C TRP A 371 2.53 11.16 -2.52
N LEU A 372 2.44 12.50 -2.49
CA LEU A 372 3.59 13.36 -2.71
C LEU A 372 4.64 13.20 -1.60
N TYR A 373 4.20 13.03 -0.35
CA TYR A 373 5.06 12.75 0.80
C TYR A 373 5.79 11.42 0.63
N THR A 374 5.06 10.35 0.34
CA THR A 374 5.63 9.02 0.07
C THR A 374 6.62 9.06 -1.10
N LEU A 375 6.36 9.92 -2.10
CA LEU A 375 7.20 10.03 -3.28
C LEU A 375 8.43 10.92 -3.08
N CYS A 376 8.41 11.96 -2.23
CA CYS A 376 9.46 12.99 -2.25
C CYS A 376 10.17 13.26 -0.92
N ASP A 377 9.80 12.56 0.16
CA ASP A 377 10.37 12.66 1.51
C ASP A 377 10.65 14.11 2.01
N ASP A 378 9.73 14.59 2.86
CA ASP A 378 9.89 15.65 3.87
C ASP A 378 10.38 17.05 3.45
N VAL A 379 10.21 17.48 2.20
CA VAL A 379 10.52 18.89 1.89
C VAL A 379 9.36 19.83 2.30
N TRP A 380 8.10 19.37 2.36
CA TRP A 380 6.93 20.28 2.29
C TRP A 380 6.00 20.15 3.51
N ARG A 381 6.15 21.06 4.48
CA ARG A 381 5.28 21.17 5.66
C ARG A 381 4.62 22.55 5.76
N ASP A 382 3.81 22.91 4.76
CA ASP A 382 3.04 24.18 4.80
C ASP A 382 1.52 23.94 4.73
N TRP A 383 1.05 22.77 5.18
CA TRP A 383 -0.32 22.27 4.95
C TRP A 383 -1.25 22.31 6.19
N GLU A 384 -0.79 22.76 7.36
CA GLU A 384 -1.61 22.73 8.58
C GLU A 384 -2.80 23.73 8.59
N THR A 385 -2.96 24.60 7.58
CA THR A 385 -4.11 25.50 7.57
C THR A 385 -5.36 24.80 7.01
N LEU A 386 -6.08 24.09 7.87
CA LEU A 386 -7.48 23.70 7.64
C LEU A 386 -8.27 24.91 7.11
N LYS A 387 -8.90 24.78 5.94
CA LYS A 387 -9.78 25.85 5.44
C LYS A 387 -11.13 25.75 6.14
N ARG A 388 -11.78 26.89 6.41
CA ARG A 388 -13.14 26.96 6.99
C ARG A 388 -14.16 26.06 6.29
N GLY A 389 -14.07 25.97 4.96
CA GLY A 389 -14.97 25.12 4.16
C GLY A 389 -14.73 23.62 4.35
N ASP A 390 -13.54 23.18 4.78
CA ASP A 390 -13.21 21.76 4.95
C ASP A 390 -13.95 21.16 6.17
N MET A 391 -14.35 22.01 7.13
CA MET A 391 -15.06 21.66 8.36
C MET A 391 -16.59 21.61 8.21
N ILE A 392 -17.16 22.08 7.10
CA ILE A 392 -18.61 22.03 6.86
C ILE A 392 -18.93 20.69 6.19
N PRO A 393 -19.93 19.91 6.67
CA PRO A 393 -20.17 18.55 6.18
C PRO A 393 -20.79 18.50 4.77
N TRP A 394 -21.35 19.60 4.28
CA TRP A 394 -21.97 19.70 2.96
C TRP A 394 -21.15 20.57 1.99
N THR A 395 -21.43 20.41 0.70
CA THR A 395 -20.62 20.98 -0.39
C THR A 395 -21.11 22.34 -0.91
N TRP A 396 -22.29 22.78 -0.52
CA TRP A 396 -22.87 24.06 -0.95
C TRP A 396 -22.61 25.18 0.06
N ASN A 397 -22.55 26.43 -0.41
CA ASN A 397 -22.33 27.62 0.42
C ASN A 397 -23.46 28.63 0.19
N LEU A 398 -23.82 29.38 1.23
CA LEU A 398 -24.79 30.48 1.13
C LEU A 398 -24.03 31.77 0.87
N ARG A 399 -23.51 31.95 -0.36
CA ARG A 399 -22.71 33.13 -0.73
C ARG A 399 -23.03 33.54 -2.16
N SER A 400 -23.05 34.85 -2.42
CA SER A 400 -23.23 35.37 -3.78
C SER A 400 -22.11 34.91 -4.72
N ALA A 401 -22.47 34.52 -5.93
CA ALA A 401 -21.53 34.26 -7.02
C ALA A 401 -20.77 35.54 -7.44
N ASN A 402 -21.39 36.71 -7.30
CA ASN A 402 -20.79 38.01 -7.59
C ASN A 402 -20.17 38.61 -6.32
N ARG A 403 -18.84 38.66 -6.26
CA ARG A 403 -18.10 39.19 -5.09
C ARG A 403 -18.30 40.70 -4.85
N GLU A 404 -18.86 41.41 -5.81
CA GLU A 404 -19.14 42.85 -5.74
C GLU A 404 -20.54 43.19 -5.18
N VAL A 405 -21.41 42.18 -5.01
CA VAL A 405 -22.80 42.39 -4.57
C VAL A 405 -22.89 42.30 -3.04
N GLY A 406 -22.72 43.46 -2.40
CA GLY A 406 -23.13 43.72 -1.01
C GLY A 406 -22.19 43.23 0.10
N THR A 407 -22.22 43.93 1.24
CA THR A 407 -21.48 43.56 2.45
C THR A 407 -22.19 42.40 3.18
N CYS A 408 -21.46 41.31 3.44
CA CYS A 408 -22.01 40.20 4.23
C CYS A 408 -22.32 40.63 5.66
N PRO A 409 -23.44 40.18 6.26
CA PRO A 409 -23.74 40.47 7.65
C PRO A 409 -22.66 39.89 8.56
N SER A 410 -22.25 40.65 9.57
CA SER A 410 -21.27 40.18 10.55
C SER A 410 -21.85 39.03 11.38
N TYR A 411 -20.97 38.25 12.02
CA TYR A 411 -21.35 37.17 12.94
C TYR A 411 -22.40 37.64 13.97
N SER A 412 -22.14 38.77 14.63
CA SER A 412 -23.03 39.35 15.64
C SER A 412 -24.41 39.71 15.08
N ILE A 413 -24.49 40.22 13.84
CA ILE A 413 -25.75 40.60 13.20
C ILE A 413 -26.59 39.36 12.89
N ASN A 414 -25.98 38.27 12.40
CA ASN A 414 -26.68 36.99 12.21
C ASN A 414 -27.24 36.44 13.53
N MET A 415 -26.46 36.50 14.60
CA MET A 415 -26.88 36.06 15.93
C MET A 415 -28.03 36.91 16.50
N ILE A 416 -27.97 38.24 16.34
CA ILE A 416 -29.02 39.16 16.79
C ILE A 416 -30.33 38.89 16.07
N SER A 417 -30.30 38.64 14.75
CA SER A 417 -31.48 38.29 13.96
C SER A 417 -32.22 37.06 14.54
N MET A 418 -31.48 36.00 14.87
CA MET A 418 -32.07 34.79 15.47
C MET A 418 -32.60 35.05 16.89
N ALA A 419 -31.92 35.88 17.67
CA ALA A 419 -32.36 36.24 19.02
C ALA A 419 -33.66 37.03 18.98
N ILE A 420 -33.80 38.01 18.06
CA ILE A 420 -35.02 38.82 17.90
C ILE A 420 -36.24 37.94 17.63
N THR A 421 -36.16 37.00 16.69
CA THR A 421 -37.28 36.10 16.39
C THR A 421 -37.73 35.31 17.62
N ASN A 422 -36.79 34.83 18.44
CA ASN A 422 -37.10 34.08 19.66
C ASN A 422 -37.69 34.97 20.77
N VAL A 423 -37.15 36.18 20.97
CA VAL A 423 -37.68 37.15 21.96
C VAL A 423 -39.10 37.57 21.60
N VAL A 424 -39.36 37.88 20.33
CA VAL A 424 -40.72 38.24 19.87
C VAL A 424 -41.68 37.07 20.04
N THR A 425 -41.25 35.85 19.74
CA THR A 425 -42.06 34.63 19.96
C THR A 425 -42.38 34.43 21.44
N PHE A 426 -41.41 34.61 22.33
CA PHE A 426 -41.62 34.57 23.79
C PHE A 426 -42.62 35.61 24.28
N LEU A 427 -42.49 36.86 23.80
CA LEU A 427 -43.42 37.95 24.12
C LEU A 427 -44.83 37.65 23.59
N ALA A 428 -44.95 37.10 22.37
CA ALA A 428 -46.23 36.71 21.80
C ALA A 428 -46.93 35.62 22.63
N VAL A 429 -46.18 34.63 23.15
CA VAL A 429 -46.72 33.62 24.07
C VAL A 429 -47.22 34.28 25.36
N SER A 430 -46.39 35.12 25.98
CA SER A 430 -46.69 35.78 27.26
C SER A 430 -47.88 36.74 27.19
N LEU A 431 -47.99 37.50 26.10
CA LEU A 431 -49.10 38.43 25.85
C LEU A 431 -50.38 37.67 25.45
N GLY A 432 -50.24 36.62 24.64
CA GLY A 432 -51.37 35.76 24.24
C GLY A 432 -52.08 35.16 25.44
N GLU A 433 -51.35 34.64 26.43
CA GLU A 433 -51.96 34.11 27.66
C GLU A 433 -52.71 35.17 28.47
N ARG A 434 -52.21 36.41 28.50
CA ARG A 434 -52.85 37.51 29.23
C ARG A 434 -54.12 38.00 28.53
N CYS A 435 -54.10 38.13 27.20
CA CYS A 435 -55.20 38.69 26.41
C CYS A 435 -56.34 37.69 26.17
N PHE A 436 -56.04 36.40 26.00
CA PHE A 436 -57.03 35.38 25.58
C PHE A 436 -57.57 34.54 26.74
N ARG A 437 -57.29 34.92 28.00
CA ARG A 437 -57.76 34.21 29.20
C ARG A 437 -59.29 34.13 29.31
N THR A 438 -60.00 35.04 28.66
CA THR A 438 -61.46 35.25 28.80
C THR A 438 -62.29 34.78 27.59
N ILE A 439 -61.65 34.32 26.51
CA ILE A 439 -62.38 33.89 25.31
C ILE A 439 -62.81 32.42 25.45
N THR A 440 -64.13 32.20 25.55
CA THR A 440 -64.80 30.90 25.45
C THR A 440 -64.89 30.48 23.99
N SER A 441 -63.81 29.89 23.47
CA SER A 441 -63.84 29.18 22.18
C SER A 441 -64.54 27.82 22.34
N LEU A 442 -65.25 27.40 21.29
CA LEU A 442 -66.11 26.22 21.22
C LEU A 442 -65.31 24.94 21.53
N GLU A 443 -65.72 24.19 22.55
CA GLU A 443 -65.00 23.05 23.12
C GLU A 443 -64.94 21.86 22.12
N PRO A 444 -63.77 21.50 21.56
CA PRO A 444 -63.66 20.33 20.71
C PRO A 444 -63.78 19.07 21.57
N HIS A 445 -64.62 18.12 21.13
CA HIS A 445 -64.75 16.83 21.82
C HIS A 445 -63.41 16.06 21.87
N PRO A 446 -63.01 15.53 23.04
CA PRO A 446 -61.66 14.99 23.30
C PRO A 446 -61.30 13.69 22.57
N LYS A 447 -62.18 13.13 21.72
CA LYS A 447 -61.96 11.87 21.00
C LYS A 447 -61.67 12.03 19.49
N SER A 448 -61.61 13.26 18.97
CA SER A 448 -61.38 13.52 17.54
C SER A 448 -59.88 13.63 17.18
N PRO A 449 -59.41 13.09 16.04
CA PRO A 449 -58.05 13.27 15.53
C PRO A 449 -57.72 14.71 15.12
N ALA A 450 -58.64 15.66 15.34
CA ALA A 450 -58.48 17.08 15.01
C ALA A 450 -57.19 17.72 15.56
N TRP A 451 -56.63 17.23 16.66
CA TRP A 451 -55.36 17.73 17.21
C TRP A 451 -54.15 17.44 16.29
N VAL A 452 -54.17 16.33 15.54
CA VAL A 452 -53.13 16.01 14.55
C VAL A 452 -53.20 16.99 13.39
N LEU A 453 -54.41 17.28 12.91
CA LEU A 453 -54.63 18.24 11.83
C LEU A 453 -54.20 19.66 12.24
N ARG A 454 -54.48 20.06 13.49
CA ARG A 454 -54.00 21.33 14.07
C ARG A 454 -52.48 21.38 14.12
N GLY A 455 -51.83 20.33 14.62
CA GLY A 455 -50.37 20.24 14.66
C GLY A 455 -49.74 20.28 13.26
N LEU A 456 -50.34 19.60 12.29
CA LEU A 456 -49.89 19.64 10.89
C LEU A 456 -50.01 21.06 10.30
N PHE A 457 -51.11 21.76 10.57
CA PHE A 457 -51.30 23.13 10.11
C PHE A 457 -50.26 24.09 10.71
N LEU A 458 -49.96 23.95 12.00
CA LEU A 458 -48.90 24.73 12.67
C LEU A 458 -47.52 24.47 12.05
N ALA A 459 -47.18 23.21 11.78
CA ALA A 459 -45.93 22.84 11.12
C ALA A 459 -45.86 23.44 9.70
N VAL A 460 -46.95 23.38 8.93
CA VAL A 460 -47.04 23.94 7.57
C VAL A 460 -46.77 25.43 7.58
N ILE A 461 -47.33 26.21 8.51
CA ILE A 461 -47.10 27.66 8.57
C ILE A 461 -45.61 28.00 8.76
N ILE A 462 -44.96 27.29 9.68
CA ILE A 462 -43.54 27.49 9.96
C ILE A 462 -42.69 27.09 8.74
N LEU A 463 -43.00 25.95 8.12
CA LEU A 463 -42.33 25.47 6.91
C LEU A 463 -42.54 26.42 5.72
N SER A 464 -43.75 26.98 5.56
CA SER A 464 -44.05 27.97 4.53
C SER A 464 -43.24 29.26 4.72
N GLY A 465 -43.03 29.71 5.97
CA GLY A 465 -42.15 30.84 6.27
C GLY A 465 -40.69 30.57 5.89
N ILE A 466 -40.18 29.38 6.24
CA ILE A 466 -38.83 28.94 5.85
C ILE A 466 -38.69 28.85 4.32
N TRP A 467 -39.69 28.28 3.65
CA TRP A 467 -39.71 28.15 2.20
C TRP A 467 -39.77 29.50 1.50
N ALA A 468 -40.60 30.44 1.98
CA ALA A 468 -40.67 31.80 1.45
C ALA A 468 -39.32 32.52 1.54
N ASN A 469 -38.61 32.36 2.66
CA ASN A 469 -37.25 32.88 2.82
C ASN A 469 -36.26 32.23 1.85
N ALA A 470 -36.30 30.91 1.67
CA ALA A 470 -35.41 30.22 0.75
C ALA A 470 -35.66 30.65 -0.71
N LYS A 471 -36.94 30.86 -1.07
CA LYS A 471 -37.32 31.35 -2.39
C LYS A 471 -36.89 32.80 -2.61
N TYR A 472 -37.00 33.64 -1.58
CA TYR A 472 -36.50 35.01 -1.62
C TYR A 472 -34.98 35.06 -1.86
N ILE A 473 -34.21 34.21 -1.17
CA ILE A 473 -32.76 34.09 -1.43
C ILE A 473 -32.49 33.70 -2.87
N GLN A 474 -33.12 32.64 -3.38
CA GLN A 474 -32.91 32.20 -4.76
C GLN A 474 -33.28 33.28 -5.80
N SER A 475 -34.28 34.11 -5.51
CA SER A 475 -34.68 35.23 -6.38
C SER A 475 -33.76 36.45 -6.29
N THR A 476 -32.81 36.47 -5.35
CA THR A 476 -31.85 37.56 -5.21
C THR A 476 -30.70 37.36 -6.21
N PRO A 477 -30.34 38.39 -7.00
CA PRO A 477 -29.24 38.29 -7.96
C PRO A 477 -27.93 37.82 -7.32
N GLY A 478 -27.29 36.83 -7.94
CA GLY A 478 -26.08 36.18 -7.47
C GLY A 478 -26.29 35.02 -6.48
N TYR A 479 -27.54 34.70 -6.11
CA TYR A 479 -27.90 33.58 -5.22
C TYR A 479 -28.70 32.48 -5.95
N GLU A 480 -28.68 32.46 -7.28
CA GLU A 480 -29.55 31.62 -8.12
C GLU A 480 -29.29 30.11 -7.96
N ASP A 481 -28.02 29.73 -7.80
CA ASP A 481 -27.56 28.33 -7.74
C ASP A 481 -27.76 27.67 -6.36
N ILE A 482 -28.36 28.37 -5.40
CA ILE A 482 -28.47 27.86 -4.03
C ILE A 482 -29.60 26.83 -3.90
N PRO A 483 -29.31 25.65 -3.31
CA PRO A 483 -30.30 24.58 -3.20
C PRO A 483 -31.36 24.87 -2.12
N ILE A 484 -32.59 25.18 -2.56
CA ILE A 484 -33.73 25.49 -1.68
C ILE A 484 -34.00 24.38 -0.65
N PHE A 485 -33.99 23.12 -1.09
CA PHE A 485 -34.35 21.99 -0.22
C PHE A 485 -33.35 21.82 0.93
N HIS A 486 -32.06 21.97 0.63
CA HIS A 486 -31.00 21.93 1.62
C HIS A 486 -31.07 23.12 2.60
N LEU A 487 -31.36 24.33 2.12
CA LEU A 487 -31.61 25.47 3.01
C LEU A 487 -32.81 25.24 3.94
N LEU A 488 -33.91 24.68 3.41
CA LEU A 488 -35.11 24.41 4.19
C LEU A 488 -34.81 23.42 5.33
N LEU A 489 -34.11 22.32 5.02
CA LEU A 489 -33.69 21.34 6.02
C LEU A 489 -32.74 21.98 7.05
N LEU A 490 -31.76 22.79 6.62
CA LEU A 490 -30.83 23.45 7.53
C LEU A 490 -31.56 24.42 8.45
N TRP A 491 -32.47 25.25 7.95
CA TRP A 491 -33.20 26.21 8.78
C TRP A 491 -34.28 25.58 9.68
N CYS A 492 -34.67 24.32 9.45
CA CYS A 492 -35.43 23.56 10.45
C CYS A 492 -34.61 23.28 11.72
N SER A 493 -33.28 23.42 11.69
CA SER A 493 -32.41 23.33 12.87
C SER A 493 -32.34 24.62 13.69
N LEU A 494 -32.94 25.73 13.23
CA LEU A 494 -32.89 27.01 13.94
C LEU A 494 -33.47 26.85 15.36
N PRO A 495 -32.79 27.42 16.38
CA PRO A 495 -33.29 27.39 17.75
C PRO A 495 -34.61 28.16 17.81
N ARG A 496 -35.67 27.49 18.28
CA ARG A 496 -37.02 28.05 18.32
C ARG A 496 -37.65 27.84 19.69
N LEU A 497 -38.15 28.92 20.28
CA LEU A 497 -38.94 28.91 21.51
C LEU A 497 -40.43 28.62 21.28
N GLY A 498 -40.80 28.11 20.10
CA GLY A 498 -42.18 27.74 19.77
C GLY A 498 -42.77 26.70 20.72
N TRP A 499 -41.93 25.87 21.35
CA TRP A 499 -42.34 24.90 22.36
C TRP A 499 -42.87 25.52 23.66
N LEU A 500 -42.62 26.80 23.95
CA LEU A 500 -43.18 27.45 25.15
C LEU A 500 -44.71 27.47 25.15
N VAL A 501 -45.30 27.35 23.97
CA VAL A 501 -46.73 27.12 23.77
C VAL A 501 -47.23 25.85 24.47
N ILE A 502 -46.36 24.85 24.65
CA ILE A 502 -46.67 23.52 25.17
C ILE A 502 -46.66 23.49 26.71
N ALA A 503 -45.97 24.44 27.37
CA ALA A 503 -45.80 24.50 28.82
C ALA A 503 -46.90 25.36 29.49
N PRO A 504 -47.90 24.78 30.18
CA PRO A 504 -48.78 25.55 31.06
C PRO A 504 -48.00 26.20 32.19
N MET A 505 -47.97 27.54 32.21
CA MET A 505 -47.46 28.30 33.35
C MET A 505 -48.33 28.18 34.61
N SER A 506 -49.55 27.63 34.51
CA SER A 506 -50.40 27.30 35.67
C SER A 506 -50.54 25.80 35.87
N ILE A 507 -49.77 25.24 36.81
CA ILE A 507 -49.77 23.82 37.21
C ILE A 507 -51.14 23.33 37.77
N HIS A 508 -52.15 24.19 37.91
CA HIS A 508 -53.39 23.91 38.63
C HIS A 508 -54.69 23.81 37.80
N SER A 509 -54.68 24.02 36.48
CA SER A 509 -55.91 23.99 35.65
C SER A 509 -55.97 22.77 34.73
N HIS A 510 -56.72 21.75 35.15
CA HIS A 510 -56.98 20.50 34.42
C HIS A 510 -58.02 20.66 33.28
N LYS A 511 -58.01 21.76 32.52
CA LYS A 511 -58.97 21.92 31.41
C LYS A 511 -58.51 21.12 30.18
N SER A 512 -59.41 20.31 29.63
CA SER A 512 -59.26 19.52 28.40
C SER A 512 -58.65 20.30 27.22
N ARG A 513 -58.94 21.60 27.15
CA ARG A 513 -58.44 22.55 26.14
C ARG A 513 -56.91 22.67 26.13
N ASP A 514 -56.27 22.72 27.30
CA ASP A 514 -54.83 22.94 27.39
C ASP A 514 -54.06 21.70 26.90
N LEU A 515 -54.63 20.50 27.09
CA LEU A 515 -54.02 19.24 26.65
C LEU A 515 -54.03 19.08 25.11
N VAL A 516 -55.16 19.35 24.46
CA VAL A 516 -55.29 19.22 22.98
C VAL A 516 -54.33 20.17 22.26
N THR A 517 -54.21 21.40 22.76
CA THR A 517 -53.32 22.42 22.22
C THR A 517 -51.85 22.06 22.44
N SER A 518 -51.47 21.57 23.63
CA SER A 518 -50.11 21.08 23.91
C SER A 518 -49.76 19.87 23.04
N CYS A 519 -50.68 18.92 22.84
CA CYS A 519 -50.45 17.77 21.93
C CYS A 519 -50.26 18.20 20.48
N SER A 520 -51.02 19.20 20.01
CA SER A 520 -50.89 19.75 18.65
C SER A 520 -49.53 20.46 18.46
N GLY A 521 -49.09 21.25 19.45
CA GLY A 521 -47.79 21.90 19.43
C GLY A 521 -46.62 20.92 19.47
N LEU A 522 -46.72 19.86 20.29
CA LEU A 522 -45.73 18.78 20.33
C LEU A 522 -45.61 18.05 19.00
N TYR A 523 -46.75 17.79 18.35
CA TYR A 523 -46.76 17.14 17.04
C TYR A 523 -46.07 18.00 15.98
N ALA A 524 -46.34 19.31 15.96
CA ALA A 524 -45.69 20.25 15.06
C ALA A 524 -44.17 20.29 15.28
N GLU A 525 -43.74 20.36 16.55
CA GLU A 525 -42.32 20.37 16.92
C GLU A 525 -41.63 19.05 16.52
N ALA A 526 -42.28 17.91 16.73
CA ALA A 526 -41.74 16.61 16.31
C ALA A 526 -41.49 16.54 14.80
N LEU A 527 -42.41 17.04 13.97
CA LEU A 527 -42.22 17.09 12.51
C LEU A 527 -41.01 17.94 12.12
N LEU A 528 -40.84 19.09 12.76
CA LEU A 528 -39.72 19.99 12.51
C LEU A 528 -38.38 19.40 12.96
N GLN A 529 -38.35 18.68 14.09
CA GLN A 529 -37.17 18.00 14.60
C GLN A 529 -36.77 16.78 13.75
N ILE A 530 -37.73 16.11 13.10
CA ILE A 530 -37.44 15.05 12.12
C ILE A 530 -36.67 15.62 10.92
N LEU A 531 -37.07 16.79 10.41
CA LEU A 531 -36.36 17.44 9.30
C LEU A 531 -34.96 17.94 9.72
N ASN A 532 -34.82 18.43 10.95
CA ASN A 532 -33.54 18.84 11.55
C ASN A 532 -32.53 17.67 11.64
N MET A 533 -33.01 16.43 11.80
CA MET A 533 -32.17 15.25 12.00
C MET A 533 -31.11 15.05 10.91
N TYR A 534 -31.41 15.41 9.66
CA TYR A 534 -30.48 15.25 8.54
C TYR A 534 -29.14 15.97 8.79
N TYR A 535 -29.18 17.29 9.03
CA TYR A 535 -27.96 18.07 9.21
C TYR A 535 -27.25 17.79 10.53
N MET A 536 -28.00 17.58 11.61
CA MET A 536 -27.40 17.22 12.90
C MET A 536 -26.63 15.90 12.82
N THR A 537 -27.17 14.90 12.11
CA THR A 537 -26.51 13.60 11.93
C THR A 537 -25.30 13.69 11.00
N GLU A 538 -25.40 14.42 9.88
CA GLU A 538 -24.27 14.69 8.98
C GLU A 538 -23.11 15.37 9.71
N THR A 539 -23.41 16.41 10.51
CA THR A 539 -22.40 17.10 11.33
C THR A 539 -21.74 16.16 12.33
N VAL A 540 -22.48 15.34 13.06
CA VAL A 540 -21.86 14.40 14.01
C VAL A 540 -21.03 13.34 13.29
N THR A 541 -21.51 12.80 12.17
CA THR A 541 -20.78 11.79 11.39
C THR A 541 -19.44 12.33 10.90
N ARG A 542 -19.44 13.53 10.31
CA ARG A 542 -18.24 14.24 9.86
C ARG A 542 -17.29 14.53 11.02
N GLY A 543 -17.83 14.97 12.16
CA GLY A 543 -17.03 15.28 13.36
C GLY A 543 -16.32 14.06 13.95
N ILE A 544 -16.97 12.90 13.92
CA ILE A 544 -16.38 11.63 14.36
C ILE A 544 -15.29 11.18 13.39
N GLN A 545 -15.54 11.22 12.08
CA GLN A 545 -14.60 10.77 11.05
C GLN A 545 -13.25 11.53 11.08
N HIS A 546 -13.31 12.82 11.39
CA HIS A 546 -12.13 13.71 11.35
C HIS A 546 -11.71 14.23 12.73
N PHE A 547 -12.24 13.66 13.82
CA PHE A 547 -11.90 14.00 15.21
C PHE A 547 -12.12 15.47 15.62
N PHE A 548 -12.96 16.22 14.90
CA PHE A 548 -13.22 17.63 15.20
C PHE A 548 -13.90 17.87 16.57
N HIS A 549 -14.51 16.84 17.17
CA HIS A 549 -15.09 16.92 18.53
C HIS A 549 -14.04 17.17 19.63
N TYR A 550 -12.77 16.82 19.39
CA TYR A 550 -11.72 16.92 20.40
C TYR A 550 -11.01 18.28 20.41
N GLY A 551 -11.43 19.23 19.58
CA GLY A 551 -10.84 20.58 19.54
C GLY A 551 -9.41 20.62 18.99
N ILE A 552 -8.96 19.56 18.31
CA ILE A 552 -7.64 19.47 17.69
C ILE A 552 -7.71 20.19 16.33
N VAL A 553 -7.78 21.51 16.38
CA VAL A 553 -7.70 22.38 15.21
C VAL A 553 -6.58 23.39 15.46
N PRO A 554 -5.62 23.56 14.53
CA PRO A 554 -4.44 24.39 14.75
C PRO A 554 -4.75 25.89 14.90
N ASP A 555 -5.88 26.37 14.35
CA ASP A 555 -6.39 27.72 14.62
C ASP A 555 -7.30 27.72 15.85
N GLN A 556 -6.86 28.40 16.90
CA GLN A 556 -7.51 28.45 18.21
C GLN A 556 -8.92 29.06 18.12
N GLU A 557 -9.16 30.08 17.27
CA GLU A 557 -10.48 30.71 17.17
C GLU A 557 -11.47 29.83 16.40
N ILE A 558 -11.05 29.29 15.25
CA ILE A 558 -11.89 28.40 14.43
C ILE A 558 -12.18 27.09 15.19
N GLY A 559 -11.21 26.59 15.96
CA GLY A 559 -11.36 25.40 16.79
C GLY A 559 -12.51 25.50 17.81
N TYR A 560 -12.65 26.64 18.49
CA TYR A 560 -13.77 26.85 19.43
C TYR A 560 -15.13 26.82 18.73
N TYR A 561 -15.27 27.49 17.58
CA TYR A 561 -16.53 27.47 16.83
C TYR A 561 -16.85 26.07 16.28
N ALA A 562 -15.84 25.34 15.78
CA ALA A 562 -16.02 23.95 15.36
C ALA A 562 -16.51 23.09 16.52
N TRP A 563 -15.89 23.23 17.70
CA TRP A 563 -16.30 22.51 18.91
C TRP A 563 -17.77 22.80 19.28
N PHE A 564 -18.21 24.06 19.22
CA PHE A 564 -19.62 24.41 19.45
C PHE A 564 -20.56 23.79 18.41
N MET A 565 -20.18 23.79 17.12
CA MET A 565 -20.99 23.22 16.04
C MET A 565 -21.18 21.71 16.24
N TYR A 566 -20.06 20.98 16.36
CA TYR A 566 -20.03 19.54 16.50
C TYR A 566 -20.59 19.08 17.85
N GLY A 567 -20.27 19.79 18.93
CA GLY A 567 -20.78 19.54 20.28
C GLY A 567 -22.28 19.80 20.41
N GLY A 568 -22.78 20.89 19.80
CA GLY A 568 -24.21 21.19 19.74
C GLY A 568 -25.01 20.12 19.01
N ALA A 569 -24.52 19.66 17.85
CA ALA A 569 -25.17 18.59 17.09
C ALA A 569 -25.19 17.25 17.85
N LEU A 570 -24.09 16.90 18.53
CA LEU A 570 -24.04 15.70 19.37
C LEU A 570 -24.98 15.79 20.57
N LEU A 571 -24.99 16.92 21.27
CA LEU A 571 -25.89 17.16 22.41
C LEU A 571 -27.36 17.04 21.97
N TRP A 572 -27.69 17.56 20.78
CA TRP A 572 -29.03 17.44 20.20
C TRP A 572 -29.43 15.98 19.96
N LEU A 573 -28.56 15.18 19.33
CA LEU A 573 -28.83 13.75 19.07
C LEU A 573 -29.06 12.98 20.37
N VAL A 574 -28.21 13.21 21.38
CA VAL A 574 -28.36 12.56 22.69
C VAL A 574 -29.67 12.98 23.36
N ALA A 575 -30.02 14.27 23.33
CA ALA A 575 -31.27 14.77 23.92
C ALA A 575 -32.50 14.14 23.23
N VAL A 576 -32.53 14.10 21.90
CA VAL A 576 -33.64 13.49 21.13
C VAL A 576 -33.73 11.99 21.37
N ALA A 577 -32.61 11.27 21.42
CA ALA A 577 -32.59 9.85 21.72
C ALA A 577 -33.15 9.54 23.12
N LEU A 578 -32.71 10.30 24.13
CA LEU A 578 -33.21 10.16 25.51
C LEU A 578 -34.71 10.48 25.60
N MET A 579 -35.17 11.53 24.92
CA MET A 579 -36.61 11.83 24.81
C MET A 579 -37.39 10.70 24.14
N ALA A 580 -36.92 10.19 23.00
CA ALA A 580 -37.61 9.11 22.29
C ALA A 580 -37.72 7.86 23.17
N VAL A 581 -36.63 7.46 23.84
CA VAL A 581 -36.63 6.30 24.76
C VAL A 581 -37.59 6.49 25.92
N THR A 582 -37.60 7.67 26.54
CA THR A 582 -38.50 7.96 27.67
C THR A 582 -39.97 7.98 27.23
N ILE A 583 -40.29 8.62 26.10
CA ILE A 583 -41.64 8.62 25.51
C ILE A 583 -42.09 7.19 25.17
N ILE A 584 -41.24 6.38 24.53
CA ILE A 584 -41.56 4.98 24.19
C ILE A 584 -41.83 4.16 25.47
N ARG A 585 -41.03 4.35 26.53
CA ARG A 585 -41.24 3.66 27.82
C ARG A 585 -42.58 4.04 28.46
N ILE A 586 -42.93 5.32 28.45
CA ILE A 586 -44.22 5.82 28.97
C ILE A 586 -45.37 5.23 28.15
N MET A 587 -45.31 5.32 26.82
CA MET A 587 -46.35 4.81 25.93
C MET A 587 -46.53 3.29 26.03
N ARG A 588 -45.43 2.53 26.20
CA ARG A 588 -45.49 1.07 26.41
C ARG A 588 -46.20 0.72 27.71
N ARG A 589 -46.00 1.48 28.80
CA ARG A 589 -46.72 1.29 30.08
C ARG A 589 -48.22 1.59 29.94
N VAL A 590 -48.58 2.63 29.19
CA VAL A 590 -49.98 2.98 28.93
C VAL A 590 -50.67 1.91 28.08
N SER A 591 -50.02 1.42 27.03
CA SER A 591 -50.57 0.38 26.14
C SER A 591 -50.74 -0.98 26.82
N THR A 592 -49.82 -1.34 27.71
CA THR A 592 -49.93 -2.57 28.54
C THR A 592 -51.03 -2.46 29.60
N SER A 593 -51.27 -1.26 30.15
CA SER A 593 -52.35 -1.04 31.12
C SER A 593 -53.74 -1.10 30.47
N HIS A 594 -53.90 -0.52 29.26
CA HIS A 594 -55.17 -0.58 28.51
C HIS A 594 -55.54 -1.99 28.02
N THR A 595 -54.56 -2.85 27.73
CA THR A 595 -54.81 -4.24 27.31
C THR A 595 -55.23 -5.15 28.45
N VAL A 596 -54.80 -4.89 29.69
CA VAL A 596 -55.25 -5.63 30.88
C VAL A 596 -56.68 -5.26 31.26
N VAL A 597 -57.03 -3.97 31.21
CA VAL A 597 -58.39 -3.50 31.56
C VAL A 597 -59.46 -4.00 30.58
N TYR A 598 -59.16 -4.06 29.28
CA TYR A 598 -60.10 -4.62 28.30
C TYR A 598 -60.26 -6.15 28.40
N ARG A 599 -59.25 -6.88 28.90
CA ARG A 599 -59.38 -8.32 29.18
C ARG A 599 -60.31 -8.59 30.37
N VAL A 600 -60.20 -7.79 31.43
CA VAL A 600 -61.04 -7.93 32.64
C VAL A 600 -62.49 -7.52 32.38
N VAL A 601 -62.74 -6.52 31.53
CA VAL A 601 -64.12 -6.12 31.14
C VAL A 601 -64.73 -7.09 30.12
N GLY A 602 -63.92 -7.70 29.25
CA GLY A 602 -64.36 -8.75 28.33
C GLY A 602 -64.88 -10.00 29.07
N ASP A 603 -64.19 -10.42 30.12
CA ASP A 603 -64.58 -11.59 30.94
C ASP A 603 -65.78 -11.34 31.87
N LEU A 604 -66.14 -10.08 32.15
CA LEU A 604 -67.33 -9.72 32.94
C LEU A 604 -68.62 -9.61 32.11
N SER A 605 -68.51 -9.61 30.77
CA SER A 605 -69.67 -9.46 29.86
C SER A 605 -70.37 -10.78 29.53
N THR A 606 -69.81 -11.91 29.95
CA THR A 606 -70.47 -13.24 29.90
C THR A 606 -71.01 -13.62 31.27
N CYS A 607 -72.02 -12.89 31.74
CA CYS A 607 -72.91 -13.31 32.81
C CYS A 607 -74.34 -13.15 32.30
N ASP A 608 -74.84 -14.20 31.64
CA ASP A 608 -76.25 -14.30 31.26
C ASP A 608 -77.03 -14.95 32.41
N ASN A 609 -78.09 -14.27 32.82
CA ASN A 609 -79.18 -14.65 33.73
C ASN A 609 -78.94 -15.80 34.74
N ASN A 610 -78.69 -15.40 35.99
CA ASN A 610 -78.96 -16.12 37.25
C ASN A 610 -78.36 -17.53 37.42
N GLU A 611 -77.03 -17.62 37.63
CA GLU A 611 -76.38 -18.41 38.69
C GLU A 611 -74.86 -18.43 38.48
N CYS A 612 -74.12 -17.60 39.23
CA CYS A 612 -72.67 -17.76 39.34
C CYS A 612 -72.35 -18.80 40.42
N ARG A 613 -72.13 -20.06 40.04
CA ARG A 613 -71.55 -21.05 40.96
C ARG A 613 -70.03 -21.10 40.82
N PRO A 614 -69.27 -20.92 41.91
CA PRO A 614 -67.84 -21.19 41.89
C PRO A 614 -67.63 -22.71 41.84
N THR A 615 -66.99 -23.19 40.78
CA THR A 615 -66.50 -24.57 40.70
C THR A 615 -65.27 -24.74 41.59
N PRO A 616 -65.23 -25.74 42.50
CA PRO A 616 -64.03 -26.06 43.24
C PRO A 616 -63.13 -26.95 42.38
N ASP A 617 -61.95 -26.40 42.07
CA ASP A 617 -60.62 -27.00 42.09
C ASP A 617 -60.42 -28.42 41.48
N ARG A 618 -59.52 -28.50 40.47
CA ARG A 618 -58.68 -29.70 40.26
C ARG A 618 -57.50 -29.45 39.30
N GLY A 619 -56.30 -29.38 39.89
CA GLY A 619 -55.12 -30.09 39.39
C GLY A 619 -53.95 -29.21 38.91
N VAL A 620 -52.86 -29.12 39.68
CA VAL A 620 -51.59 -29.89 39.48
C VAL A 620 -50.73 -29.23 38.37
N ASN A 621 -49.50 -28.71 38.53
CA ASN A 621 -48.42 -29.00 39.49
C ASN A 621 -47.37 -27.87 39.50
N GLU A 622 -46.72 -27.74 40.66
CA GLU A 622 -45.29 -27.45 40.92
C GLU A 622 -44.53 -26.40 40.09
N LEU A 623 -44.02 -25.37 40.78
CA LEU A 623 -42.56 -25.27 40.94
C LEU A 623 -42.17 -24.57 42.25
N ARG A 624 -41.40 -25.34 43.03
CA ARG A 624 -40.71 -25.05 44.29
C ARG A 624 -39.99 -23.70 44.31
N PHE A 625 -40.13 -22.97 45.41
CA PHE A 625 -38.99 -22.35 46.10
C PHE A 625 -39.21 -22.45 47.62
N ASN A 626 -38.42 -23.32 48.25
CA ASN A 626 -38.21 -23.32 49.70
C ASN A 626 -37.19 -22.23 50.05
N PRO A 627 -37.38 -21.55 51.19
CA PRO A 627 -36.40 -21.73 52.24
C PRO A 627 -37.08 -21.98 53.61
N GLU A 628 -36.93 -23.21 54.09
CA GLU A 628 -36.72 -23.51 55.51
C GLU A 628 -35.37 -22.86 55.91
N ARG A 629 -35.13 -22.26 57.08
CA ARG A 629 -35.49 -22.67 58.43
C ARG A 629 -35.02 -21.60 59.42
N SER A 630 -35.88 -21.14 60.32
CA SER A 630 -35.57 -20.77 61.72
C SER A 630 -36.90 -20.51 62.45
N ARG A 631 -37.33 -21.48 63.26
CA ARG A 631 -38.44 -21.40 64.22
C ARG A 631 -37.94 -20.76 65.56
N PRO A 632 -38.75 -20.72 66.63
CA PRO A 632 -39.93 -19.86 66.89
C PRO A 632 -39.76 -19.14 68.25
N VAL A 633 -40.75 -18.36 68.72
CA VAL A 633 -41.32 -18.45 70.09
C VAL A 633 -42.31 -17.30 70.37
N GLU A 634 -43.51 -17.73 70.76
CA GLU A 634 -44.56 -17.13 71.62
C GLU A 634 -45.25 -15.79 71.31
N ARG A 635 -46.45 -15.97 70.73
CA ARG A 635 -47.78 -15.54 71.22
C ARG A 635 -47.83 -14.47 72.33
N SER A 636 -48.56 -13.40 72.02
CA SER A 636 -49.66 -12.91 72.86
C SER A 636 -50.74 -12.27 72.00
N ASN A 637 -51.93 -12.85 72.06
CA ASN A 637 -53.16 -12.39 71.42
C ASN A 637 -53.64 -11.06 72.00
N TYR A 638 -54.18 -10.18 71.15
CA TYR A 638 -55.42 -9.38 71.27
C TYR A 638 -55.52 -8.69 69.89
N GLY A 639 -56.53 -8.82 69.04
CA GLY A 639 -57.93 -9.12 69.26
C GLY A 639 -58.76 -8.00 68.61
N THR A 640 -58.74 -7.88 67.28
CA THR A 640 -59.76 -7.16 66.51
C THR A 640 -59.99 -7.85 65.17
N ILE A 641 -61.26 -8.17 64.92
CA ILE A 641 -61.83 -8.79 63.71
C ILE A 641 -61.50 -7.89 62.50
N PRO A 642 -60.97 -8.41 61.37
CA PRO A 642 -60.94 -7.63 60.15
C PRO A 642 -62.36 -7.61 59.58
N ALA A 643 -62.97 -6.43 59.58
CA ALA A 643 -64.09 -6.15 58.71
C ALA A 643 -63.67 -6.50 57.27
N VAL A 644 -64.50 -7.29 56.61
CA VAL A 644 -64.41 -7.58 55.18
C VAL A 644 -64.43 -6.24 54.45
N ALA A 645 -63.26 -5.74 54.06
CA ALA A 645 -63.12 -4.64 53.14
C ALA A 645 -63.47 -5.18 51.75
N GLY A 646 -64.70 -4.89 51.30
CA GLY A 646 -65.08 -5.03 49.90
C GLY A 646 -64.17 -4.19 49.00
N PRO A 647 -64.11 -4.51 47.70
CA PRO A 647 -63.23 -3.83 46.76
C PRO A 647 -63.76 -2.43 46.47
N SER A 648 -63.26 -1.45 47.21
CA SER A 648 -63.43 -0.03 46.87
C SER A 648 -62.11 0.71 47.06
N GLN A 649 -61.09 0.29 46.31
CA GLN A 649 -60.11 1.25 45.83
C GLN A 649 -60.71 1.90 44.57
N PRO A 650 -60.83 3.24 44.49
CA PRO A 650 -61.15 3.87 43.22
C PRO A 650 -60.03 3.54 42.23
N PRO A 651 -60.35 3.30 40.94
CA PRO A 651 -59.32 3.01 39.95
C PRO A 651 -58.28 4.12 39.98
N GLU A 652 -57.00 3.76 40.08
CA GLU A 652 -55.89 4.67 39.87
C GLU A 652 -56.19 5.51 38.63
N THR A 653 -56.43 6.80 38.84
CA THR A 653 -56.80 7.71 37.77
C THR A 653 -55.73 7.66 36.67
N PRO A 654 -56.08 7.79 35.38
CA PRO A 654 -55.12 7.87 34.26
C PRO A 654 -54.18 9.10 34.31
N ARG A 655 -54.03 9.76 35.46
CA ARG A 655 -53.29 11.01 35.69
C ARG A 655 -51.77 10.84 35.67
N GLU A 656 -51.22 9.71 36.13
CA GLU A 656 -49.76 9.53 36.26
C GLU A 656 -48.96 9.57 34.94
N PRO A 657 -49.37 8.90 33.84
CA PRO A 657 -48.58 8.88 32.61
C PRO A 657 -48.53 10.25 31.90
N HIS A 658 -49.60 11.06 32.02
CA HIS A 658 -49.65 12.40 31.42
C HIS A 658 -48.75 13.41 32.13
N LEU A 659 -48.67 13.35 33.47
CA LEU A 659 -47.77 14.20 34.25
C LEU A 659 -46.29 13.84 33.99
N SER A 660 -45.98 12.54 33.90
CA SER A 660 -44.62 12.07 33.59
C SER A 660 -44.17 12.47 32.18
N LEU A 661 -45.05 12.36 31.17
CA LEU A 661 -44.75 12.80 29.80
C LEU A 661 -44.51 14.32 29.75
N TYR A 662 -45.32 15.08 30.48
CA TYR A 662 -45.20 16.54 30.57
C TYR A 662 -43.86 16.98 31.17
N VAL A 663 -43.47 16.42 32.31
CA VAL A 663 -42.19 16.76 32.98
C VAL A 663 -40.99 16.44 32.08
N VAL A 664 -41.02 15.32 31.36
CA VAL A 664 -39.97 14.92 30.41
C VAL A 664 -39.86 15.92 29.26
N LEU A 665 -40.99 16.35 28.70
CA LEU A 665 -41.00 17.29 27.59
C LEU A 665 -40.57 18.70 28.02
N SER A 666 -41.05 19.19 29.16
CA SER A 666 -40.66 20.50 29.70
C SER A 666 -39.19 20.59 30.09
N THR A 667 -38.54 19.47 30.42
CA THR A 667 -37.11 19.43 30.75
C THR A 667 -36.21 19.21 29.54
N ALA A 668 -36.66 18.42 28.55
CA ALA A 668 -35.84 18.09 27.39
C ALA A 668 -35.91 19.11 26.24
N LEU A 669 -37.05 19.79 26.04
CA LEU A 669 -37.20 20.83 25.01
C LEU A 669 -36.22 22.02 25.20
N PRO A 670 -35.97 22.53 26.43
CA PRO A 670 -34.91 23.51 26.68
C PRO A 670 -33.52 23.02 26.27
N VAL A 671 -33.19 21.75 26.54
CA VAL A 671 -31.88 21.16 26.21
C VAL A 671 -31.70 21.09 24.68
N ILE A 672 -32.75 20.75 23.94
CA ILE A 672 -32.74 20.76 22.47
C ILE A 672 -32.49 22.16 21.93
N VAL A 673 -33.19 23.17 22.47
CA VAL A 673 -33.00 24.55 22.02
C VAL A 673 -31.59 25.05 22.34
N LEU A 674 -31.06 24.72 23.52
CA LEU A 674 -29.66 25.02 23.86
C LEU A 674 -28.69 24.36 22.87
N ALA A 675 -28.91 23.08 22.55
CA ALA A 675 -28.10 22.34 21.60
C ALA A 675 -28.13 22.97 20.19
N GLN A 676 -29.31 23.40 19.73
CA GLN A 676 -29.50 24.14 18.48
C GLN A 676 -28.79 25.49 18.49
N TRP A 677 -28.81 26.23 19.61
CA TRP A 677 -28.04 27.46 19.76
C TRP A 677 -26.53 27.21 19.65
N LEU A 678 -26.00 26.21 20.36
CA LEU A 678 -24.59 25.84 20.27
C LEU A 678 -24.19 25.47 18.84
N PHE A 679 -25.03 24.68 18.16
CA PHE A 679 -24.84 24.31 16.77
C PHE A 679 -24.74 25.55 15.86
N TRP A 680 -25.70 26.48 15.95
CA TRP A 680 -25.72 27.68 15.09
C TRP A 680 -24.61 28.70 15.40
N ILE A 681 -24.27 28.88 16.68
CA ILE A 681 -23.10 29.68 17.11
C ILE A 681 -21.83 29.15 16.43
N GLY A 682 -21.60 27.84 16.54
CA GLY A 682 -20.45 27.20 15.92
C GLY A 682 -20.50 27.26 14.40
N PHE A 683 -21.64 26.92 13.80
CA PHE A 683 -21.81 26.86 12.36
C PHE A 683 -21.55 28.21 11.67
N ILE A 684 -22.09 29.32 12.20
CA ILE A 684 -21.85 30.66 11.63
C ILE A 684 -20.37 31.05 11.80
N GLY A 685 -19.76 30.75 12.94
CA GLY A 685 -18.35 31.04 13.20
C GLY A 685 -17.40 30.28 12.27
N VAL A 686 -17.63 28.96 12.09
CA VAL A 686 -16.87 28.11 11.16
C VAL A 686 -17.11 28.55 9.72
N SER A 687 -18.35 28.82 9.33
CA SER A 687 -18.68 29.17 7.95
C SER A 687 -18.12 30.52 7.52
N GLY A 688 -18.03 31.49 8.45
CA GLY A 688 -17.51 32.83 8.16
C GLY A 688 -18.15 33.43 6.91
N THR A 689 -17.34 33.74 5.90
CA THR A 689 -17.81 34.35 4.64
C THR A 689 -18.58 33.40 3.71
N ASN A 690 -18.60 32.09 4.00
CA ASN A 690 -19.38 31.11 3.25
C ASN A 690 -20.87 31.09 3.64
N TYR A 691 -21.23 31.76 4.75
CA TYR A 691 -22.62 31.98 5.15
C TYR A 691 -22.94 33.48 5.16
N CYS A 692 -23.61 33.94 4.11
CA CYS A 692 -23.88 35.33 3.82
C CYS A 692 -25.31 35.46 3.28
N PRO A 693 -26.34 35.45 4.15
CA PRO A 693 -27.72 35.60 3.72
C PRO A 693 -27.99 37.03 3.20
N PRO A 694 -28.66 37.21 2.05
CA PRO A 694 -29.03 38.52 1.55
C PRO A 694 -30.18 39.12 2.38
N SER A 695 -30.19 40.45 2.51
CA SER A 695 -31.29 41.21 3.13
C SER A 695 -31.81 40.60 4.44
N LEU A 696 -30.90 40.31 5.38
CA LEU A 696 -31.21 39.60 6.63
C LEU A 696 -32.42 40.18 7.39
N GLY A 697 -32.66 41.49 7.32
CA GLY A 697 -33.84 42.12 7.92
C GLY A 697 -35.18 41.58 7.38
N ILE A 698 -35.28 41.35 6.06
CA ILE A 698 -36.47 40.77 5.43
C ILE A 698 -36.64 39.31 5.86
N LEU A 699 -35.55 38.55 5.88
CA LEU A 699 -35.58 37.15 6.32
C LEU A 699 -36.05 37.04 7.79
N THR A 700 -35.53 37.92 8.65
CA THR A 700 -35.91 38.01 10.07
C THR A 700 -37.38 38.36 10.22
N TYR A 701 -37.89 39.29 9.41
CA TYR A 701 -39.30 39.67 9.42
C TYR A 701 -40.20 38.48 9.09
N VAL A 702 -39.91 37.73 8.02
CA VAL A 702 -40.70 36.56 7.61
C VAL A 702 -40.66 35.44 8.67
N TRP A 703 -39.48 35.16 9.24
CA TRP A 703 -39.35 34.18 10.34
C TRP A 703 -40.14 34.61 11.58
N THR A 704 -40.07 35.89 11.93
CA THR A 704 -40.79 36.44 13.08
C THR A 704 -42.30 36.41 12.86
N PHE A 705 -42.76 36.81 11.67
CA PHE A 705 -44.17 36.82 11.30
C PHE A 705 -44.79 35.41 11.32
N SER A 706 -44.14 34.44 10.68
CA SER A 706 -44.59 33.04 10.69
C SER A 706 -44.61 32.44 12.10
N SER A 707 -43.61 32.76 12.94
CA SER A 707 -43.56 32.31 14.34
C SER A 707 -44.68 32.92 15.19
N VAL A 708 -44.96 34.23 15.02
CA VAL A 708 -46.05 34.91 15.74
C VAL A 708 -47.42 34.39 15.30
N ILE A 709 -47.63 34.13 14.00
CA ILE A 709 -48.88 33.53 13.52
C ILE A 709 -49.09 32.13 14.12
N ALA A 710 -48.05 31.29 14.13
CA ALA A 710 -48.15 29.96 14.72
C ALA A 710 -48.53 30.03 16.22
N VAL A 711 -47.96 30.98 16.97
CA VAL A 711 -48.32 31.25 18.36
C VAL A 711 -49.74 31.83 18.48
N GLY A 712 -50.15 32.76 17.62
CA GLY A 712 -51.47 33.39 17.66
C GLY A 712 -52.59 32.39 17.37
N LEU A 713 -52.40 31.51 16.40
CA LEU A 713 -53.38 30.47 16.02
C LEU A 713 -53.62 29.46 17.14
N LYS A 714 -52.63 29.22 18.01
CA LYS A 714 -52.81 28.44 19.25
C LYS A 714 -53.99 28.93 20.11
N TYR A 715 -54.18 30.25 20.17
CA TYR A 715 -55.20 30.86 21.03
C TYR A 715 -56.55 31.00 20.33
N ILE A 716 -56.58 30.88 19.00
CA ILE A 716 -57.79 31.04 18.18
C ILE A 716 -58.43 29.67 17.86
N ILE A 717 -57.61 28.66 17.57
CA ILE A 717 -58.03 27.30 17.15
C ILE A 717 -58.04 26.37 18.34
#